data_AF-A0A8C5LYB7-F1
#
_entry.id   AF-A0A8C5LYB7-F1
#
_cell.length_a   1.000
_cell.length_b   1.000
_cell.length_c   1.000
_cell.angle_alpha   90.00
_cell.angle_beta   90.00
_cell.angle_gamma   90.00
#
_symmetry.space_group_name_H-M   'P 1'
#
loop_
_entity.id
_entity.type
_entity.pdbx_description
1 polymer ?
#
loop_
_entity_poly.entity_id
_entity_poly.type
_entity_poly.pdbx_seq_one_letter_code
_entity_poly.pdbx_strand_id
1 'polypeptide(L)'
;MTAGIFADCVFFLKLNNLSFKEKKDLKRSISSHGGSFSFVLNDKCTHVIASNASSLGSTHLKKIHKHHISLVNLEFIWKCIEEKQLLEEASDFEKPVDVILEKVKSVEHVRSMKNLRPVTNLPDTRDDVFDREYIYEEEDEEEPTSSENTEVAKYCFLQKEREVAVVELLCYKENHSLPFKISTCSGPLDGSQKEYSFYLAKDSEKACERYAWRINDLKNKGYLQKDDAPSQAIPFASDALQKILLEETINTGTISREVGYFVESIWTDAQGHLSNILSCPVNNISINDVGVAEGILLHMKTSLAAQESARQMWVMMCEFYRLIPHINVSTQEITMELLTKKQELCQLIRDMLNVCETTPSSRYPSSLAKYRALRCRIELLDKNAEEFVRLSKQIVQKNYSNEPFEILNIYQIGRLSETCDFIGNLENVQPLLHATSPRNFVGILSRGLLMPKIITEEMGYNRTDVGNLGSGIYFTDSISTSVKYSEPSSTSGSRLLVVCDVALGKSREVYKKDYTITEPPGGFHSVHGVRRAHGIESDFEDDEFVVYKGNQIKMAYAVQFRTSRDIAVNLQPNILSVELEETPEDSVEGLKPLEASVIDDMCNENNIKGGLQNTQGEQIPLEKIYVKAKVMDLVAQVILFQTYKNSSANPIEAKYVFPLDSTAAVCGFEAFINGKHVVGEVKEKQQARQEYRRAIKEGHGAYLMDQDTPDAFTVSVGNLPPKATVIIKITYIMELEMSYGSLVFKIPGAVASWQKDAAIKENTQDTVTKVGVDQDGVPEGCFSLEMSVEVPYKINNVFCFNQEILTKKTDCKAVIKTAEGSSFGELGFQLIINMENPSVPRMWVEKHPEKDSEACMLVFQPEFSDSSEDGDVTIFLDCSNSMKPCFQNAQLLALRMATQFSDGESNVVLFGSSKSF
;
A
#
# COMPACT_ATOMS: atom_id res chain seq x y z
N MET A 1 26.54 14.38 -46.79
CA MET A 1 25.89 14.13 -45.50
C MET A 1 26.01 15.40 -44.69
N THR A 2 24.92 16.15 -44.52
CA THR A 2 24.88 17.30 -43.60
C THR A 2 24.93 16.78 -42.18
N ALA A 3 25.94 17.16 -41.40
CA ALA A 3 26.04 16.81 -39.98
C ALA A 3 24.80 17.37 -39.25
N GLY A 4 24.18 16.54 -38.39
CA GLY A 4 23.04 16.98 -37.57
C GLY A 4 23.46 18.08 -36.60
N ILE A 5 22.55 19.02 -36.31
CA ILE A 5 22.78 20.19 -35.45
C ILE A 5 23.38 19.79 -34.09
N PHE A 6 22.99 18.62 -33.57
CA PHE A 6 23.40 18.10 -32.27
C PHE A 6 24.28 16.83 -32.35
N ALA A 7 24.91 16.54 -33.49
CA ALA A 7 25.60 15.26 -33.75
C ALA A 7 26.63 14.86 -32.68
N ASP A 8 27.33 15.83 -32.09
CA ASP A 8 28.34 15.61 -31.05
C ASP A 8 27.83 15.94 -29.63
N CYS A 9 26.51 16.08 -29.46
CA CYS A 9 25.91 16.45 -28.19
C CYS A 9 25.28 15.26 -27.46
N VAL A 10 25.60 15.14 -26.16
CA VAL A 10 25.00 14.17 -25.24
C VAL A 10 24.30 14.95 -24.13
N PHE A 11 22.98 14.91 -24.12
CA PHE A 11 22.14 15.69 -23.22
C PHE A 11 21.72 14.89 -21.97
N PHE A 12 21.78 15.53 -20.81
CA PHE A 12 21.13 15.07 -19.58
C PHE A 12 19.95 16.01 -19.25
N LEU A 13 18.75 15.45 -19.08
CA LEU A 13 17.52 16.21 -18.89
C LEU A 13 17.11 16.26 -17.42
N LYS A 14 16.99 17.46 -16.85
CA LYS A 14 16.44 17.69 -15.50
C LYS A 14 15.31 18.74 -15.57
N LEU A 15 14.16 18.31 -16.08
CA LEU A 15 12.99 19.16 -16.31
C LEU A 15 11.81 18.65 -15.48
N ASN A 16 11.45 19.36 -14.41
CA ASN A 16 10.37 18.95 -13.51
C ASN A 16 9.00 19.50 -13.94
N ASN A 17 8.97 20.55 -14.77
CA ASN A 17 7.77 21.36 -15.03
C ASN A 17 7.10 21.11 -16.40
N LEU A 18 7.45 20.01 -17.10
CA LEU A 18 6.86 19.67 -18.41
C LEU A 18 6.01 18.42 -18.33
N SER A 19 4.90 18.43 -19.08
CA SER A 19 4.04 17.28 -19.27
C SER A 19 4.75 16.13 -20.00
N PHE A 20 4.20 14.92 -19.91
CA PHE A 20 4.76 13.74 -20.56
C PHE A 20 4.84 13.89 -22.09
N LYS A 21 3.84 14.54 -22.70
CA LYS A 21 3.79 14.80 -24.15
C LYS A 21 4.93 15.73 -24.59
N GLU A 22 5.13 16.83 -23.88
CA GLU A 22 6.18 17.82 -24.18
C GLU A 22 7.59 17.24 -24.03
N LYS A 23 7.84 16.40 -23.02
CA LYS A 23 9.12 15.68 -22.85
C LYS A 23 9.39 14.72 -24.00
N LYS A 24 8.36 14.05 -24.52
CA LYS A 24 8.46 13.13 -25.66
C LYS A 24 8.77 13.88 -26.95
N ASP A 25 8.12 15.02 -27.16
CA ASP A 25 8.35 15.86 -28.35
C ASP A 25 9.73 16.52 -28.32
N LEU A 26 10.19 17.02 -27.17
CA LEU A 26 11.56 17.54 -27.00
C LEU A 26 12.63 16.47 -27.30
N LYS A 27 12.46 15.26 -26.76
CA LYS A 27 13.39 14.14 -27.02
C LYS A 27 13.42 13.77 -28.49
N ARG A 28 12.25 13.71 -29.14
CA ARG A 28 12.13 13.41 -30.57
C ARG A 28 12.84 14.48 -31.40
N SER A 29 12.68 15.76 -31.08
CA SER A 29 13.33 16.87 -31.77
C SER A 29 14.85 16.86 -31.65
N ILE A 30 15.40 16.56 -30.47
CA ILE A 30 16.86 16.47 -30.29
C ILE A 30 17.43 15.28 -31.06
N SER A 31 16.79 14.11 -30.98
CA SER A 31 17.25 12.91 -31.69
C SER A 31 17.12 13.02 -33.21
N SER A 32 16.07 13.66 -33.73
CA SER A 32 15.91 13.88 -35.17
C SER A 32 16.97 14.83 -35.75
N HIS A 33 17.62 15.63 -34.90
CA HIS A 33 18.72 16.54 -35.27
C HIS A 33 20.10 16.02 -34.82
N GLY A 34 20.21 14.73 -34.49
CA GLY A 34 21.49 14.03 -34.27
C GLY A 34 21.97 13.95 -32.82
N GLY A 35 21.22 14.48 -31.85
CA GLY A 35 21.61 14.48 -30.44
C GLY A 35 21.30 13.16 -29.72
N SER A 36 22.11 12.84 -28.72
CA SER A 36 21.95 11.64 -27.88
C SER A 36 21.68 12.00 -26.42
N PHE A 37 21.24 11.03 -25.62
CA PHE A 37 20.87 11.25 -24.22
C PHE A 37 21.66 10.35 -23.27
N SER A 38 22.00 10.88 -22.11
CA SER A 38 22.48 10.09 -20.97
C SER A 38 21.45 10.07 -19.85
N PHE A 39 21.20 8.89 -19.28
CA PHE A 39 20.32 8.73 -18.12
C PHE A 39 21.00 9.11 -16.80
N VAL A 40 22.33 9.20 -16.80
CA VAL A 40 23.13 9.55 -15.63
C VAL A 40 24.07 10.69 -16.00
N LEU A 41 24.16 11.70 -15.14
CA LEU A 41 25.14 12.76 -15.29
C LEU A 41 26.55 12.20 -15.06
N ASN A 42 27.31 12.08 -16.15
CA ASN A 42 28.67 11.57 -16.22
C ASN A 42 29.53 12.47 -17.13
N ASP A 43 30.81 12.12 -17.27
CA ASP A 43 31.81 12.83 -18.06
C ASP A 43 31.57 12.79 -19.58
N LYS A 44 30.67 11.92 -20.06
CA LYS A 44 30.27 11.85 -21.47
C LYS A 44 29.17 12.84 -21.83
N CYS A 45 28.51 13.45 -20.85
CA CYS A 45 27.47 14.45 -21.08
C CYS A 45 28.11 15.77 -21.53
N THR A 46 27.64 16.37 -22.61
CA THR A 46 28.12 17.68 -23.09
C THR A 46 27.22 18.82 -22.62
N HIS A 47 25.92 18.57 -22.45
CA HIS A 47 24.94 19.57 -22.03
C HIS A 47 23.97 19.03 -20.97
N VAL A 48 23.60 19.88 -20.01
CA VAL A 48 22.49 19.65 -19.07
C VAL A 48 21.37 20.62 -19.41
N ILE A 49 20.16 20.11 -19.64
CA ILE A 49 18.97 20.93 -19.85
C ILE A 49 18.17 20.98 -18.55
N ALA A 50 18.05 22.16 -17.97
CA ALA A 50 17.30 22.39 -16.73
C ALA A 50 16.34 23.59 -16.87
N SER A 51 15.24 23.57 -16.12
CA SER A 51 14.28 24.68 -16.11
C SER A 51 14.77 25.87 -15.28
N ASN A 52 15.57 25.62 -14.24
CA ASN A 52 16.25 26.63 -13.41
C ASN A 52 17.46 25.98 -12.69
N ALA A 53 18.42 26.79 -12.23
CA ALA A 53 19.60 26.27 -11.51
C ALA A 53 19.24 25.59 -10.18
N SER A 54 18.13 26.02 -9.55
CA SER A 54 17.62 25.45 -8.30
C SER A 54 17.06 24.03 -8.44
N SER A 55 16.70 23.58 -9.65
CA SER A 55 16.30 22.18 -9.91
C SER A 55 17.45 21.17 -9.88
N LEU A 56 18.70 21.65 -9.83
CA LEU A 56 19.91 20.84 -9.78
C LEU A 56 20.44 20.75 -8.34
N GLY A 57 20.40 19.55 -7.77
CA GLY A 57 21.00 19.28 -6.46
C GLY A 57 22.53 19.51 -6.43
N SER A 58 23.08 19.70 -5.24
CA SER A 58 24.51 20.02 -5.02
C SER A 58 25.49 19.01 -5.66
N THR A 59 25.10 17.75 -5.76
CA THR A 59 25.88 16.68 -6.41
C THR A 59 25.96 16.84 -7.92
N HIS A 60 24.90 17.32 -8.57
CA HIS A 60 24.88 17.56 -10.01
C HIS A 60 25.72 18.80 -10.37
N LEU A 61 25.61 19.88 -9.59
CA LEU A 61 26.41 21.09 -9.79
C LEU A 61 27.92 20.79 -9.69
N LYS A 62 28.35 19.98 -8.70
CA LYS A 62 29.76 19.55 -8.58
C LYS A 62 30.25 18.78 -9.81
N LYS A 63 29.41 17.93 -10.41
CA LYS A 63 29.75 17.16 -11.62
C LYS A 63 29.79 18.02 -12.88
N ILE A 64 28.83 18.95 -13.03
CA ILE A 64 28.78 19.93 -14.13
C ILE A 64 30.08 20.74 -14.15
N HIS A 65 30.49 21.27 -12.99
CA HIS A 65 31.76 22.00 -12.87
C HIS A 65 32.99 21.11 -13.12
N LYS A 66 33.02 19.90 -12.55
CA LYS A 66 34.17 18.98 -12.67
C LYS A 66 34.44 18.55 -14.12
N HIS A 67 33.39 18.37 -14.92
CA HIS A 67 33.48 17.84 -16.28
C HIS A 67 33.22 18.90 -17.36
N HIS A 68 33.18 20.19 -17.00
CA HIS A 68 32.95 21.31 -17.92
C HIS A 68 31.72 21.12 -18.83
N ILE A 69 30.62 20.65 -18.26
CA ILE A 69 29.36 20.37 -18.97
C ILE A 69 28.57 21.67 -19.09
N SER A 70 28.06 22.01 -20.28
CA SER A 70 27.29 23.24 -20.50
C SER A 70 25.89 23.14 -19.88
N LEU A 71 25.51 24.10 -19.05
CA LEU A 71 24.15 24.20 -18.50
C LEU A 71 23.30 25.12 -19.38
N VAL A 72 22.22 24.58 -19.94
CA VAL A 72 21.35 25.29 -20.89
C VAL A 72 19.87 25.17 -20.48
N ASN A 73 19.07 26.14 -20.90
CA ASN A 73 17.61 26.11 -20.70
C ASN A 73 16.90 25.44 -21.89
N LEU A 74 15.58 25.32 -21.81
CA LEU A 74 14.77 24.71 -22.87
C LEU A 74 14.77 25.56 -24.17
N GLU A 75 14.82 26.88 -24.05
CA GLU A 75 14.81 27.79 -25.20
C GLU A 75 16.04 27.64 -26.09
N PHE A 76 17.19 27.29 -25.49
CA PHE A 76 18.43 27.02 -26.22
C PHE A 76 18.25 25.99 -27.34
N ILE A 77 17.52 24.89 -27.06
CA ILE A 77 17.31 23.82 -28.04
C ILE A 77 16.47 24.30 -29.21
N TRP A 78 15.41 25.04 -28.95
CA TRP A 78 14.54 25.56 -30.00
C TRP A 78 15.23 26.62 -30.85
N LYS A 79 16.04 27.50 -30.24
CA LYS A 79 16.86 28.48 -30.97
C LYS A 79 17.91 27.81 -31.86
N CYS A 80 18.59 26.77 -31.39
CA CYS A 80 19.55 26.00 -32.22
C CYS A 80 18.88 25.34 -33.43
N ILE A 81 17.64 24.85 -33.26
CA ILE A 81 16.86 24.25 -34.36
C ILE A 81 16.40 25.34 -35.35
N GLU A 82 15.97 26.50 -34.86
CA GLU A 82 15.53 27.63 -35.68
C GLU A 82 16.68 28.20 -36.52
N GLU A 83 17.84 28.42 -35.90
CA GLU A 83 19.04 28.94 -36.58
C GLU A 83 19.82 27.89 -37.38
N LYS A 84 19.42 26.61 -37.28
CA LYS A 84 20.04 25.46 -37.96
C LYS A 84 21.52 25.26 -37.67
N GLN A 85 21.99 25.70 -36.50
CA GLN A 85 23.37 25.57 -36.03
C GLN A 85 23.41 25.44 -34.51
N LEU A 86 24.47 24.82 -33.97
CA LEU A 86 24.71 24.77 -32.53
C LEU A 86 25.24 26.14 -32.07
N LEU A 87 24.54 26.78 -31.13
CA LEU A 87 24.93 28.10 -30.62
C LEU A 87 26.02 27.97 -29.54
N GLU A 88 27.04 28.83 -29.59
CA GLU A 88 28.22 28.76 -28.71
C GLU A 88 28.06 29.52 -27.36
N GLU A 89 26.97 30.26 -27.13
CA GLU A 89 26.79 31.05 -25.91
C GLU A 89 25.47 30.77 -25.19
N ALA A 90 25.56 30.25 -23.95
CA ALA A 90 24.49 30.24 -22.96
C ALA A 90 24.84 31.22 -21.83
N SER A 91 24.72 32.53 -22.09
CA SER A 91 25.01 33.58 -21.12
C SER A 91 23.77 34.08 -20.36
N ASP A 92 22.88 33.18 -19.92
CA ASP A 92 21.73 33.55 -19.05
C ASP A 92 21.63 32.70 -17.77
N PHE A 93 22.75 32.11 -17.33
CA PHE A 93 22.94 31.77 -15.91
C PHE A 93 23.96 32.75 -15.34
N GLU A 94 23.51 33.70 -14.52
CA GLU A 94 24.36 34.66 -13.81
C GLU A 94 25.56 33.94 -13.15
N LYS A 95 26.77 34.45 -13.41
CA LYS A 95 28.05 33.84 -13.02
C LYS A 95 28.13 33.61 -11.51
N PRO A 96 28.72 32.49 -11.05
CA PRO A 96 28.97 32.27 -9.64
C PRO A 96 30.07 33.24 -9.15
N VAL A 97 29.78 33.96 -8.08
CA VAL A 97 30.78 34.72 -7.32
C VAL A 97 31.78 33.74 -6.71
N ASP A 98 33.07 33.95 -6.97
CA ASP A 98 34.17 33.24 -6.33
C ASP A 98 34.05 33.30 -4.80
N VAL A 99 33.78 32.16 -4.17
CA VAL A 99 33.89 32.01 -2.72
C VAL A 99 35.22 31.33 -2.40
N ILE A 100 36.21 32.19 -2.14
CA ILE A 100 37.35 31.91 -1.28
C ILE A 100 36.83 31.29 0.03
N LEU A 101 37.56 30.30 0.56
CA LEU A 101 37.34 29.74 1.89
C LEU A 101 37.16 30.85 2.93
N GLU A 102 35.93 31.16 3.31
CA GLU A 102 35.62 31.84 4.56
C GLU A 102 34.53 31.10 5.33
N LYS A 103 34.86 30.86 6.59
CA LYS A 103 33.98 30.31 7.61
C LYS A 103 32.72 31.18 7.75
N VAL A 104 31.61 30.51 8.11
CA VAL A 104 30.39 31.07 8.71
C VAL A 104 29.38 31.71 7.73
N LYS A 105 28.30 30.96 7.44
CA LYS A 105 26.94 31.51 7.22
C LYS A 105 25.89 30.60 7.86
N SER A 106 25.82 30.68 9.18
CA SER A 106 24.69 30.23 10.01
C SER A 106 23.64 31.34 10.21
N VAL A 107 23.51 32.31 9.29
CA VAL A 107 22.80 33.58 9.57
C VAL A 107 21.70 33.96 8.56
N GLU A 108 21.50 33.23 7.45
CA GLU A 108 20.46 33.61 6.46
C GLU A 108 19.06 33.04 6.74
N HIS A 109 18.90 31.93 7.48
CA HIS A 109 17.58 31.42 7.88
C HIS A 109 16.87 32.25 8.98
N VAL A 110 17.57 33.21 9.59
CA VAL A 110 17.01 34.08 10.64
C VAL A 110 16.30 35.31 10.05
N ARG A 111 16.47 35.61 8.76
CA ARG A 111 15.99 36.86 8.15
C ARG A 111 14.52 36.86 7.71
N SER A 112 13.84 35.71 7.68
CA SER A 112 12.40 35.63 7.32
C SER A 112 11.45 35.86 8.51
N MET A 113 11.97 36.00 9.74
CA MET A 113 11.17 36.13 10.96
C MET A 113 10.85 37.60 11.30
N LYS A 114 10.33 38.37 10.33
CA LYS A 114 10.03 39.79 10.58
C LYS A 114 8.69 40.03 11.31
N ASN A 115 7.80 39.04 11.34
CA ASN A 115 6.46 39.17 11.94
C ASN A 115 6.25 38.32 13.22
N LEU A 116 7.18 37.44 13.60
CA LEU A 116 7.05 36.58 14.77
C LEU A 116 7.48 37.30 16.06
N ARG A 117 6.69 37.18 17.14
CA ARG A 117 7.04 37.72 18.45
C ARG A 117 7.78 36.66 19.28
N PRO A 118 9.08 36.82 19.59
CA PRO A 118 9.76 35.92 20.51
C PRO A 118 9.35 36.22 21.96
N VAL A 119 8.91 35.20 22.70
CA VAL A 119 8.60 35.31 24.13
C VAL A 119 9.72 34.65 24.93
N THR A 120 10.40 35.40 25.79
CA THR A 120 11.46 34.89 26.69
C THR A 120 10.99 34.82 28.13
N ASN A 121 11.30 33.71 28.81
CA ASN A 121 11.73 33.64 30.21
C ASN A 121 12.35 32.25 30.51
N LEU A 122 13.63 32.05 30.17
CA LEU A 122 14.48 30.98 30.74
C LEU A 122 15.94 31.49 30.83
N PRO A 123 16.74 31.02 31.81
CA PRO A 123 18.00 31.65 32.18
C PRO A 123 19.08 31.50 31.12
N ASP A 124 19.78 32.60 30.93
CA ASP A 124 20.85 32.86 29.98
C ASP A 124 22.02 31.87 30.13
N THR A 125 22.08 30.87 29.24
CA THR A 125 23.32 30.16 28.94
C THR A 125 23.60 30.23 27.44
N ARG A 126 24.81 30.69 27.15
CA ARG A 126 25.33 31.07 25.83
C ARG A 126 25.17 29.96 24.78
N ASP A 127 24.83 30.40 23.56
CA ASP A 127 24.88 29.69 22.27
C ASP A 127 23.83 28.59 21.98
N ASP A 128 22.61 28.98 21.59
CA ASP A 128 21.87 28.32 20.49
C ASP A 128 20.64 29.19 20.13
N VAL A 129 20.60 29.76 18.91
CA VAL A 129 19.44 30.51 18.36
C VAL A 129 18.17 29.65 18.27
N PHE A 130 18.35 28.33 18.44
CA PHE A 130 17.36 27.27 18.27
C PHE A 130 16.43 27.06 19.48
N ASP A 131 16.69 27.75 20.60
CA ASP A 131 15.92 27.59 21.85
C ASP A 131 14.77 28.61 22.04
N ARG A 132 14.43 29.39 21.00
CA ARG A 132 13.39 30.42 21.07
C ARG A 132 12.01 29.85 20.73
N GLU A 133 11.03 30.19 21.56
CA GLU A 133 9.60 30.00 21.25
C GLU A 133 9.15 31.10 20.29
N TYR A 134 8.42 30.71 19.26
CA TYR A 134 7.78 31.61 18.32
C TYR A 134 6.27 31.50 18.48
N ILE A 135 5.58 32.64 18.57
CA ILE A 135 4.11 32.71 18.69
C ILE A 135 3.55 33.52 17.52
N TYR A 136 2.43 33.08 16.97
CA TYR A 136 1.65 33.76 15.92
C TYR A 136 0.14 33.49 16.08
N GLU A 137 -0.68 34.37 15.51
CA GLU A 137 -2.15 34.29 15.54
C GLU A 137 -2.69 33.86 14.15
N GLU A 138 -3.91 33.33 14.08
CA GLU A 138 -4.53 32.82 12.83
C GLU A 138 -4.67 33.90 11.73
N GLU A 139 -4.59 35.19 12.08
CA GLU A 139 -4.65 36.34 11.15
C GLU A 139 -3.26 36.73 10.57
N ASP A 140 -2.16 36.11 11.01
CA ASP A 140 -0.82 36.41 10.50
C ASP A 140 -0.61 35.76 9.10
N GLU A 141 -0.31 36.57 8.08
CA GLU A 141 -0.39 36.20 6.64
C GLU A 141 0.48 35.01 6.17
N GLU A 142 1.45 34.50 6.93
CA GLU A 142 2.26 33.35 6.52
C GLU A 142 2.78 32.52 7.71
N GLU A 143 2.42 31.24 7.77
CA GLU A 143 3.14 30.26 8.60
C GLU A 143 4.58 30.12 8.04
N PRO A 144 5.63 30.25 8.87
CA PRO A 144 6.97 29.89 8.44
C PRO A 144 6.98 28.37 8.27
N THR A 145 7.03 27.95 7.01
CA THR A 145 7.07 26.56 6.50
C THR A 145 5.75 25.77 6.55
N SER A 146 4.76 26.18 5.76
CA SER A 146 3.82 25.23 5.17
C SER A 146 4.56 24.38 4.13
N SER A 147 5.20 23.30 4.55
CA SER A 147 5.79 22.33 3.62
C SER A 147 4.99 21.05 3.70
N GLU A 148 4.49 20.58 2.55
CA GLU A 148 3.75 19.33 2.33
C GLU A 148 4.59 18.06 2.65
N ASN A 149 5.60 18.16 3.51
CA ASN A 149 6.67 17.17 3.68
C ASN A 149 7.04 16.94 5.17
N THR A 150 6.08 17.14 6.09
CA THR A 150 6.21 16.86 7.53
C THR A 150 5.48 15.59 7.95
N GLU A 151 6.11 14.76 8.78
CA GLU A 151 5.48 13.60 9.45
C GLU A 151 5.29 13.88 10.94
N VAL A 152 4.14 13.48 11.50
CA VAL A 152 3.89 13.57 12.95
C VAL A 152 4.56 12.39 13.64
N ALA A 153 5.53 12.66 14.51
CA ALA A 153 6.24 11.65 15.28
C ALA A 153 5.59 11.39 16.65
N LYS A 154 5.05 12.42 17.30
CA LYS A 154 4.30 12.33 18.57
C LYS A 154 3.25 13.43 18.64
N TYR A 155 2.15 13.18 19.35
CA TYR A 155 1.13 14.18 19.62
C TYR A 155 0.51 14.00 21.02
N CYS A 156 -0.09 15.06 21.55
CA CYS A 156 -0.72 15.07 22.87
C CYS A 156 -1.88 16.06 22.91
N PHE A 157 -3.03 15.61 23.42
CA PHE A 157 -4.20 16.45 23.69
C PHE A 157 -4.23 16.84 25.16
N LEU A 158 -4.40 18.14 25.43
CA LEU A 158 -4.63 18.64 26.76
C LEU A 158 -5.86 19.55 26.82
N GLN A 159 -6.57 19.53 27.94
CA GLN A 159 -7.77 20.31 28.14
C GLN A 159 -7.75 21.00 29.51
N LYS A 160 -8.21 22.26 29.54
CA LYS A 160 -8.40 23.05 30.76
C LYS A 160 -9.76 23.74 30.68
N GLU A 161 -10.72 23.32 31.49
CA GLU A 161 -12.09 23.89 31.47
C GLU A 161 -12.68 23.90 30.04
N ARG A 162 -12.84 25.09 29.44
CA ARG A 162 -13.31 25.31 28.06
C ARG A 162 -12.19 25.60 27.05
N GLU A 163 -10.94 25.38 27.41
CA GLU A 163 -9.77 25.52 26.53
C GLU A 163 -9.17 24.16 26.19
N VAL A 164 -8.61 24.07 24.98
CA VAL A 164 -7.90 22.91 24.45
C VAL A 164 -6.53 23.34 23.98
N ALA A 165 -5.54 22.46 24.16
CA ALA A 165 -4.22 22.57 23.58
C ALA A 165 -3.81 21.25 22.92
N VAL A 166 -3.33 21.33 21.68
CA VAL A 166 -2.78 20.20 20.92
C VAL A 166 -1.29 20.46 20.74
N VAL A 167 -0.46 19.52 21.19
CA VAL A 167 1.00 19.57 21.04
C VAL A 167 1.45 18.49 20.07
N GLU A 168 2.26 18.86 19.09
CA GLU A 168 2.72 17.98 18.01
C GLU A 168 4.24 18.04 17.86
N LEU A 169 4.88 16.89 17.70
CA LEU A 169 6.28 16.78 17.29
C LEU A 169 6.31 16.34 15.83
N LEU A 170 6.75 17.25 14.95
CA LEU A 170 6.83 17.08 13.51
C LEU A 170 8.28 16.84 13.07
N CYS A 171 8.47 15.98 12.06
CA CYS A 171 9.74 15.66 11.43
C CYS A 171 9.71 15.99 9.93
N TYR A 172 10.73 16.66 9.39
CA TYR A 172 10.84 16.97 7.96
C TYR A 172 11.53 15.83 7.19
N LYS A 173 11.01 15.46 6.01
CA LYS A 173 11.55 14.35 5.18
C LYS A 173 12.87 14.65 4.47
N GLU A 174 13.24 15.91 4.29
CA GLU A 174 14.49 16.33 3.63
C GLU A 174 15.59 16.68 4.63
N ASN A 175 16.85 16.74 4.17
CA ASN A 175 18.01 17.16 4.97
C ASN A 175 17.92 18.66 5.32
N HIS A 176 16.96 19.01 6.17
CA HIS A 176 16.80 20.34 6.72
C HIS A 176 17.82 20.54 7.85
N SER A 177 18.36 21.74 7.98
CA SER A 177 19.28 22.08 9.08
C SER A 177 18.63 21.93 10.46
N LEU A 178 17.29 21.95 10.50
CA LEU A 178 16.43 21.74 11.66
C LEU A 178 15.35 20.73 11.29
N PRO A 179 15.59 19.43 11.47
CA PRO A 179 14.68 18.38 11.02
C PRO A 179 13.44 18.21 11.91
N PHE A 180 13.37 18.85 13.08
CA PHE A 180 12.25 18.69 14.02
C PHE A 180 11.57 20.03 14.36
N LYS A 181 10.24 20.04 14.40
CA LYS A 181 9.39 21.17 14.85
C LYS A 181 8.42 20.68 15.93
N ILE A 182 8.39 21.34 17.08
CA ILE A 182 7.40 21.09 18.13
C ILE A 182 6.35 22.18 17.99
N SER A 183 5.17 21.85 17.48
CA SER A 183 4.05 22.78 17.33
C SER A 183 3.10 22.67 18.52
N THR A 184 2.46 23.77 18.90
CA THR A 184 1.37 23.79 19.87
C THR A 184 0.30 24.75 19.37
N CYS A 185 -0.93 24.26 19.23
CA CYS A 185 -2.10 25.07 18.93
C CYS A 185 -3.05 25.03 20.14
N SER A 186 -3.44 26.19 20.67
CA SER A 186 -4.31 26.27 21.83
C SER A 186 -5.39 27.34 21.67
N GLY A 187 -6.53 27.15 22.33
CA GLY A 187 -7.62 28.13 22.32
C GLY A 187 -8.90 27.60 22.96
N PRO A 188 -9.98 28.41 22.94
CA PRO A 188 -11.29 28.02 23.46
C PRO A 188 -11.94 26.95 22.56
N LEU A 189 -12.72 26.05 23.16
CA LEU A 189 -13.42 24.94 22.50
C LEU A 189 -14.33 25.36 21.33
N ASP A 190 -14.75 26.62 21.27
CA ASP A 190 -15.57 27.17 20.20
C ASP A 190 -14.76 27.53 18.92
N GLY A 191 -13.44 27.44 18.99
CA GLY A 191 -12.53 27.70 17.86
C GLY A 191 -12.40 29.17 17.49
N SER A 192 -12.89 30.10 18.32
CA SER A 192 -12.96 31.53 17.99
C SER A 192 -11.61 32.26 18.01
N GLN A 193 -10.63 31.79 18.78
CA GLN A 193 -9.29 32.38 18.88
C GLN A 193 -8.22 31.29 19.07
N LYS A 194 -7.54 30.92 17.98
CA LYS A 194 -6.42 29.97 18.03
C LYS A 194 -5.09 30.70 18.17
N GLU A 195 -4.32 30.30 19.16
CA GLU A 195 -2.94 30.73 19.37
C GLU A 195 -2.00 29.60 18.95
N TYR A 196 -1.05 29.92 18.07
CA TYR A 196 -0.07 28.97 17.58
C TYR A 196 1.30 29.31 18.14
N SER A 197 2.01 28.29 18.60
CA SER A 197 3.38 28.43 19.06
C SER A 197 4.23 27.25 18.60
N PHE A 198 5.52 27.47 18.36
CA PHE A 198 6.42 26.37 18.03
C PHE A 198 7.86 26.55 18.49
N TYR A 199 8.57 25.42 18.57
CA TYR A 199 10.02 25.32 18.76
C TYR A 199 10.64 24.54 17.60
N LEU A 200 11.91 24.82 17.28
CA LEU A 200 12.68 24.05 16.31
C LEU A 200 13.81 23.29 17.03
N ALA A 201 14.08 22.07 16.59
CA ALA A 201 15.17 21.26 17.14
C ALA A 201 16.04 20.67 16.02
N LYS A 202 17.35 20.61 16.30
CA LYS A 202 18.39 20.16 15.38
C LYS A 202 18.61 18.64 15.39
N ASP A 203 18.24 17.99 16.48
CA ASP A 203 18.41 16.55 16.71
C ASP A 203 17.21 15.98 17.46
N SER A 204 17.05 14.65 17.40
CA SER A 204 15.87 13.95 17.93
C SER A 204 15.82 13.92 19.45
N GLU A 205 16.99 13.96 20.11
CA GLU A 205 17.10 13.97 21.57
C GLU A 205 16.56 15.27 22.14
N LYS A 206 17.08 16.42 21.68
CA LYS A 206 16.56 17.75 22.04
C LYS A 206 15.09 17.91 21.68
N ALA A 207 14.65 17.35 20.54
CA ALA A 207 13.25 17.42 20.13
C ALA A 207 12.32 16.67 21.11
N CYS A 208 12.72 15.48 21.56
CA CYS A 208 11.98 14.70 22.56
C CYS A 208 11.96 15.39 23.93
N GLU A 209 13.08 15.95 24.37
CA GLU A 209 13.17 16.71 25.62
C GLU A 209 12.22 17.92 25.60
N ARG A 210 12.22 18.68 24.51
CA ARG A 210 11.35 19.87 24.36
C ARG A 210 9.89 19.52 24.27
N TYR A 211 9.56 18.45 23.56
CA TYR A 211 8.20 17.91 23.52
C TYR A 211 7.69 17.56 24.93
N ALA A 212 8.49 16.81 25.72
CA ALA A 212 8.14 16.46 27.09
C ALA A 212 8.03 17.70 28.00
N TRP A 213 8.95 18.65 27.86
CA TRP A 213 8.93 19.90 28.61
C TRP A 213 7.66 20.72 28.31
N ARG A 214 7.26 20.84 27.04
CA ARG A 214 6.06 21.62 26.65
C ARG A 214 4.78 21.03 27.23
N ILE A 215 4.65 19.70 27.23
CA ILE A 215 3.53 19.02 27.90
C ILE A 215 3.52 19.34 29.40
N ASN A 216 4.68 19.31 30.05
CA ASN A 216 4.79 19.60 31.48
C ASN A 216 4.50 21.07 31.81
N ASP A 217 4.92 22.00 30.95
CA ASP A 217 4.62 23.43 31.07
C ASP A 217 3.10 23.68 31.00
N LEU A 218 2.41 23.08 30.03
CA LEU A 218 0.95 23.16 29.94
C LEU A 218 0.25 22.53 31.15
N LYS A 219 0.75 21.39 31.65
CA LYS A 219 0.25 20.78 32.90
C LYS A 219 0.39 21.72 34.10
N ASN A 220 1.53 22.41 34.23
CA ASN A 220 1.72 23.42 35.28
C ASN A 220 0.79 24.63 35.13
N LYS A 221 0.35 24.94 33.91
CA LYS A 221 -0.67 25.97 33.62
C LYS A 221 -2.11 25.49 33.88
N GLY A 222 -2.30 24.26 34.37
CA GLY A 222 -3.58 23.68 34.77
C GLY A 222 -4.25 22.82 33.70
N TYR A 223 -3.57 22.51 32.59
CA TYR A 223 -4.11 21.60 31.59
C TYR A 223 -4.00 20.14 32.02
N LEU A 224 -5.05 19.36 31.79
CA LEU A 224 -5.08 17.93 32.01
C LEU A 224 -4.89 17.21 30.68
N GLN A 225 -3.95 16.28 30.64
CA GLN A 225 -3.75 15.42 29.47
C GLN A 225 -4.96 14.50 29.30
N LYS A 226 -5.39 14.33 28.05
CA LYS A 226 -6.46 13.40 27.65
C LYS A 226 -5.84 12.23 26.90
N ASP A 227 -6.36 11.04 27.18
CA ASP A 227 -5.91 9.80 26.52
C ASP A 227 -6.52 9.69 25.11
N ASP A 228 -7.76 10.14 24.94
CA ASP A 228 -8.46 10.19 23.65
C ASP A 228 -8.54 11.60 23.08
N ALA A 229 -8.56 11.73 21.75
CA ALA A 229 -8.75 12.99 21.04
C ALA A 229 -10.21 13.47 21.16
N PRO A 230 -10.51 14.55 21.90
CA PRO A 230 -11.87 15.10 21.92
C PRO A 230 -12.24 15.59 20.52
N SER A 231 -13.48 15.36 20.05
CA SER A 231 -13.94 15.82 18.73
C SER A 231 -13.80 17.34 18.53
N GLN A 232 -13.90 18.11 19.62
CA GLN A 232 -13.68 19.56 19.64
C GLN A 232 -12.20 19.98 19.54
N ALA A 233 -11.26 19.06 19.80
CA ALA A 233 -9.82 19.31 19.73
C ALA A 233 -9.23 19.04 18.33
N ILE A 234 -9.90 18.23 17.51
CA ILE A 234 -9.44 17.87 16.15
C ILE A 234 -9.17 19.11 15.29
N PRO A 235 -9.98 20.19 15.30
CA PRO A 235 -9.71 21.41 14.53
C PRO A 235 -8.46 22.20 14.96
N PHE A 236 -7.86 21.87 16.11
CA PHE A 236 -6.61 22.45 16.59
C PHE A 236 -5.39 21.64 16.14
N ALA A 237 -5.58 20.42 15.65
CA ALA A 237 -4.51 19.58 15.11
C ALA A 237 -4.12 20.02 13.69
N SER A 238 -2.85 19.82 13.31
CA SER A 238 -2.38 20.00 11.94
C SER A 238 -3.06 19.04 10.97
N ASP A 239 -3.09 19.38 9.68
CA ASP A 239 -3.64 18.50 8.64
C ASP A 239 -3.01 17.10 8.64
N ALA A 240 -1.71 17.03 8.97
CA ALA A 240 -1.00 15.76 9.08
C ALA A 240 -1.51 14.91 10.27
N LEU A 241 -1.74 15.54 11.42
CA LEU A 241 -2.28 14.85 12.59
C LEU A 241 -3.76 14.49 12.40
N GLN A 242 -4.59 15.38 11.82
CA GLN A 242 -5.99 15.08 11.52
C GLN A 242 -6.14 13.85 10.62
N LYS A 243 -5.24 13.65 9.65
CA LYS A 243 -5.20 12.45 8.80
C LYS A 243 -4.90 11.19 9.59
N ILE A 244 -3.92 11.24 10.49
CA ILE A 244 -3.55 10.10 11.36
C ILE A 244 -4.71 9.73 12.29
N LEU A 245 -5.32 10.70 12.97
CA LEU A 245 -6.46 10.46 13.87
C LEU A 245 -7.66 9.87 13.13
N LEU A 246 -7.91 10.34 11.90
CA LEU A 246 -8.97 9.80 11.07
C LEU A 246 -8.69 8.33 10.68
N GLU A 247 -7.45 8.01 10.33
CA GLU A 247 -7.02 6.64 10.01
C GLU A 247 -7.07 5.72 11.24
N GLU A 248 -6.65 6.19 12.41
CA GLU A 248 -6.78 5.48 13.69
C GLU A 248 -8.26 5.19 14.00
N THR A 249 -9.15 6.18 13.80
CA THR A 249 -10.60 6.03 14.06
C THR A 249 -11.28 5.03 13.11
N ILE A 250 -10.86 5.01 11.85
CA ILE A 250 -11.35 4.02 10.86
C ILE A 250 -10.90 2.61 11.24
N ASN A 251 -9.69 2.46 11.80
CA ASN A 251 -9.11 1.19 12.19
C ASN A 251 -9.39 0.78 13.64
N THR A 252 -10.37 1.42 14.31
CA THR A 252 -10.75 1.11 15.70
C THR A 252 -11.09 -0.36 15.90
N GLY A 253 -10.78 -0.88 17.10
CA GLY A 253 -11.12 -2.24 17.51
C GLY A 253 -12.58 -2.44 17.94
N THR A 254 -13.34 -1.35 18.10
CA THR A 254 -14.73 -1.36 18.56
C THR A 254 -15.56 -0.27 17.88
N ILE A 255 -16.87 -0.51 17.72
CA ILE A 255 -17.84 0.48 17.22
C ILE A 255 -19.06 0.56 18.14
N SER A 256 -19.74 1.72 18.16
CA SER A 256 -21.00 1.86 18.91
C SER A 256 -22.12 1.02 18.30
N ARG A 257 -23.10 0.65 19.12
CA ARG A 257 -24.26 -0.16 18.69
C ARG A 257 -25.05 0.53 17.58
N GLU A 258 -25.21 1.84 17.69
CA GLU A 258 -25.96 2.66 16.74
C GLU A 258 -25.25 2.77 15.39
N VAL A 259 -23.91 2.85 15.39
CA VAL A 259 -23.10 2.80 14.17
C VAL A 259 -23.16 1.41 13.54
N GLY A 260 -23.05 0.35 14.35
CA GLY A 260 -23.20 -1.02 13.87
C GLY A 260 -24.56 -1.27 13.20
N TYR A 261 -25.66 -0.79 13.80
CA TYR A 261 -26.98 -0.87 13.16
C TYR A 261 -27.08 -0.07 11.87
N PHE A 262 -26.49 1.12 11.82
CA PHE A 262 -26.47 1.94 10.61
C PHE A 262 -25.75 1.21 9.46
N VAL A 263 -24.56 0.66 9.74
CA VAL A 263 -23.75 -0.11 8.79
C VAL A 263 -24.49 -1.35 8.30
N GLU A 264 -25.10 -2.13 9.22
CA GLU A 264 -25.90 -3.30 8.86
C GLU A 264 -27.14 -2.93 8.02
N SER A 265 -27.79 -1.81 8.32
CA SER A 265 -28.97 -1.36 7.59
C SER A 265 -28.63 -1.03 6.14
N ILE A 266 -27.57 -0.25 5.88
CA ILE A 266 -27.18 0.11 4.50
C ILE A 266 -26.70 -1.11 3.71
N TRP A 267 -26.06 -2.07 4.38
CA TRP A 267 -25.62 -3.32 3.75
C TRP A 267 -26.80 -4.21 3.36
N THR A 268 -27.75 -4.36 4.28
CA THR A 268 -28.97 -5.16 4.08
C THR A 268 -29.81 -4.58 2.95
N ASP A 269 -29.97 -3.25 2.88
CA ASP A 269 -30.69 -2.59 1.78
C ASP A 269 -30.00 -2.83 0.43
N ALA A 270 -28.67 -2.69 0.36
CA ALA A 270 -27.91 -2.92 -0.86
C ALA A 270 -27.99 -4.38 -1.32
N GLN A 271 -27.75 -5.32 -0.41
CA GLN A 271 -27.80 -6.76 -0.69
C GLN A 271 -29.22 -7.22 -1.06
N GLY A 272 -30.24 -6.73 -0.36
CA GLY A 272 -31.64 -7.03 -0.63
C GLY A 272 -32.09 -6.54 -2.01
N HIS A 273 -31.66 -5.33 -2.40
CA HIS A 273 -31.90 -4.83 -3.75
C HIS A 273 -31.26 -5.72 -4.82
N LEU A 274 -30.00 -6.10 -4.64
CA LEU A 274 -29.29 -6.98 -5.57
C LEU A 274 -29.91 -8.38 -5.64
N SER A 275 -30.35 -8.96 -4.51
CA SER A 275 -31.00 -10.27 -4.51
C SER A 275 -32.34 -10.31 -5.24
N ASN A 276 -33.01 -9.17 -5.39
CA ASN A 276 -34.24 -9.07 -6.17
C ASN A 276 -33.99 -8.98 -7.69
N ILE A 277 -32.75 -8.72 -8.10
CA ILE A 277 -32.37 -8.54 -9.51
C ILE A 277 -31.55 -9.73 -10.00
N LEU A 278 -30.57 -10.18 -9.22
CA LEU A 278 -29.58 -11.17 -9.61
C LEU A 278 -30.04 -12.60 -9.34
N SER A 279 -29.78 -13.51 -10.29
CA SER A 279 -30.10 -14.93 -10.12
C SER A 279 -29.07 -15.71 -9.29
N CYS A 280 -27.95 -15.08 -8.94
CA CYS A 280 -26.93 -15.60 -8.04
C CYS A 280 -26.56 -14.56 -6.98
N PRO A 281 -25.95 -14.97 -5.85
CA PRO A 281 -25.42 -14.03 -4.87
C PRO A 281 -24.39 -13.09 -5.50
N VAL A 282 -24.39 -11.81 -5.09
CA VAL A 282 -23.45 -10.80 -5.61
C VAL A 282 -21.99 -11.24 -5.50
N ASN A 283 -21.63 -11.96 -4.42
CA ASN A 283 -20.28 -12.50 -4.17
C ASN A 283 -19.83 -13.58 -5.17
N ASN A 284 -20.72 -14.08 -6.04
CA ASN A 284 -20.38 -15.03 -7.09
C ASN A 284 -20.07 -14.34 -8.43
N ILE A 285 -20.20 -13.02 -8.52
CA ILE A 285 -19.86 -12.23 -9.70
C ILE A 285 -18.45 -11.68 -9.50
N SER A 286 -17.54 -11.85 -10.47
CA SER A 286 -16.19 -11.30 -10.36
C SER A 286 -16.13 -9.82 -10.75
N ILE A 287 -15.18 -9.07 -10.18
CA ILE A 287 -14.93 -7.66 -10.55
C ILE A 287 -14.58 -7.54 -12.05
N ASN A 288 -13.90 -8.55 -12.60
CA ASN A 288 -13.58 -8.61 -14.03
C ASN A 288 -14.86 -8.73 -14.87
N ASP A 289 -15.79 -9.61 -14.50
CA ASP A 289 -17.07 -9.76 -15.21
C ASP A 289 -17.88 -8.46 -15.20
N VAL A 290 -17.89 -7.74 -14.07
CA VAL A 290 -18.51 -6.41 -13.99
C VAL A 290 -17.81 -5.43 -14.93
N GLY A 291 -16.47 -5.46 -15.00
CA GLY A 291 -15.71 -4.62 -15.93
C GLY A 291 -16.02 -4.90 -17.40
N VAL A 292 -16.12 -6.18 -17.77
CA VAL A 292 -16.51 -6.58 -19.14
C VAL A 292 -17.96 -6.17 -19.42
N ALA A 293 -18.87 -6.37 -18.47
CA ALA A 293 -20.27 -5.97 -18.58
C ALA A 293 -20.43 -4.45 -18.78
N GLU A 294 -19.67 -3.63 -18.05
CA GLU A 294 -19.62 -2.18 -18.25
C GLU A 294 -19.09 -1.81 -19.65
N GLY A 295 -18.07 -2.52 -20.14
CA GLY A 295 -17.56 -2.35 -21.50
C GLY A 295 -18.60 -2.69 -22.58
N ILE A 296 -19.39 -3.75 -22.37
CA ILE A 296 -20.52 -4.10 -23.24
C ILE A 296 -21.56 -2.98 -23.23
N LEU A 297 -21.98 -2.50 -22.06
CA LEU A 297 -22.94 -1.40 -21.96
C LEU A 297 -22.44 -0.13 -22.66
N LEU A 298 -21.15 0.18 -22.54
CA LEU A 298 -20.53 1.30 -23.25
C LEU A 298 -20.64 1.13 -24.77
N HIS A 299 -20.30 -0.04 -25.29
CA HIS A 299 -20.41 -0.34 -26.72
C HIS A 299 -21.89 -0.31 -27.18
N MET A 300 -22.83 -0.81 -26.39
CA MET A 300 -24.26 -0.72 -26.69
C MET A 300 -24.74 0.73 -26.78
N LYS A 301 -24.25 1.62 -25.90
CA LYS A 301 -24.57 3.05 -25.97
C LYS A 301 -24.07 3.67 -27.29
N THR A 302 -22.88 3.29 -27.75
CA THR A 302 -22.36 3.76 -29.05
C THR A 302 -23.13 3.18 -30.25
N SER A 303 -23.51 1.90 -30.19
CA SER A 303 -24.29 1.23 -31.23
C SER A 303 -25.72 1.79 -31.35
N LEU A 304 -26.33 2.16 -30.22
CA LEU A 304 -27.63 2.83 -30.18
C LEU A 304 -27.57 4.21 -30.85
N ALA A 305 -26.47 4.95 -30.66
CA ALA A 305 -26.21 6.23 -31.31
C ALA A 305 -25.97 6.07 -32.84
N ALA A 306 -25.28 5.01 -33.25
CA ALA A 306 -25.03 4.72 -34.66
C ALA A 306 -26.22 4.11 -35.42
N GLN A 307 -27.38 3.93 -34.76
CA GLN A 307 -28.58 3.26 -35.30
C GLN A 307 -28.28 1.86 -35.88
N GLU A 308 -27.44 1.08 -35.18
CA GLU A 308 -27.11 -0.29 -35.58
C GLU A 308 -28.28 -1.27 -35.45
N SER A 309 -28.14 -2.48 -36.02
CA SER A 309 -29.20 -3.49 -36.04
C SER A 309 -29.67 -3.88 -34.65
N ALA A 310 -30.99 -3.86 -34.40
CA ALA A 310 -31.60 -4.35 -33.16
C ALA A 310 -31.18 -5.78 -32.79
N ARG A 311 -30.84 -6.61 -33.79
CA ARG A 311 -30.33 -7.97 -33.57
C ARG A 311 -28.95 -7.97 -32.91
N GLN A 312 -28.04 -7.10 -33.33
CA GLN A 312 -26.70 -6.98 -32.74
C GLN A 312 -26.78 -6.45 -31.31
N MET A 313 -27.62 -5.44 -31.09
CA MET A 313 -27.92 -4.91 -29.76
C MET A 313 -28.43 -5.99 -28.80
N TRP A 314 -29.34 -6.85 -29.27
CA TRP A 314 -29.85 -7.96 -28.46
C TRP A 314 -28.77 -9.00 -28.13
N VAL A 315 -27.88 -9.34 -29.08
CA VAL A 315 -26.75 -10.26 -28.82
C VAL A 315 -25.83 -9.70 -27.74
N MET A 316 -25.51 -8.40 -27.78
CA MET A 316 -24.70 -7.75 -26.75
C MET A 316 -25.40 -7.76 -25.39
N MET A 317 -26.71 -7.52 -25.36
CA MET A 317 -27.50 -7.60 -24.12
C MET A 317 -27.52 -9.03 -23.56
N CYS A 318 -27.56 -10.07 -24.40
CA CYS A 318 -27.44 -11.45 -23.95
C CYS A 318 -26.07 -11.74 -23.31
N GLU A 319 -24.98 -11.24 -23.90
CA GLU A 319 -23.64 -11.32 -23.29
C GLU A 319 -23.58 -10.59 -21.95
N PHE A 320 -24.23 -9.42 -21.85
CA PHE A 320 -24.37 -8.71 -20.57
C PHE A 320 -25.09 -9.57 -19.52
N TYR A 321 -26.23 -10.19 -19.87
CA TYR A 321 -26.96 -11.06 -18.95
C TYR A 321 -26.23 -12.37 -18.60
N ARG A 322 -25.31 -12.82 -19.46
CA ARG A 322 -24.44 -13.96 -19.17
C ARG A 322 -23.41 -13.61 -18.09
N LEU A 323 -22.85 -12.39 -18.13
CA LEU A 323 -21.87 -11.90 -17.16
C LEU A 323 -22.52 -11.42 -15.86
N ILE A 324 -23.70 -10.79 -15.95
CA ILE A 324 -24.49 -10.32 -14.81
C ILE A 324 -25.82 -11.09 -14.81
N PRO A 325 -25.90 -12.26 -14.14
CA PRO A 325 -27.05 -13.13 -14.20
C PRO A 325 -28.28 -12.50 -13.55
N HIS A 326 -29.35 -12.29 -14.31
CA HIS A 326 -30.61 -11.70 -13.81
C HIS A 326 -31.70 -12.75 -13.60
N ILE A 327 -32.54 -12.57 -12.58
CA ILE A 327 -33.73 -13.41 -12.36
C ILE A 327 -34.71 -13.26 -13.53
N ASN A 328 -34.96 -12.02 -13.94
CA ASN A 328 -35.85 -11.69 -15.04
C ASN A 328 -35.06 -10.97 -16.14
N VAL A 329 -34.95 -11.62 -17.30
CA VAL A 329 -34.36 -11.04 -18.50
C VAL A 329 -35.39 -10.16 -19.18
N SER A 330 -35.13 -8.85 -19.27
CA SER A 330 -36.06 -7.91 -19.93
C SER A 330 -36.12 -8.17 -21.44
N THR A 331 -37.31 -8.37 -21.98
CA THR A 331 -37.60 -8.42 -23.42
C THR A 331 -37.99 -7.07 -24.01
N GLN A 332 -37.89 -6.00 -23.20
CA GLN A 332 -38.19 -4.64 -23.63
C GLN A 332 -37.17 -4.15 -24.67
N GLU A 333 -37.58 -3.15 -25.45
CA GLU A 333 -36.70 -2.44 -26.37
C GLU A 333 -35.48 -1.85 -25.60
N ILE A 334 -34.30 -1.94 -26.21
CA ILE A 334 -33.07 -1.47 -25.59
C ILE A 334 -33.01 0.05 -25.70
N THR A 335 -33.41 0.73 -24.63
CA THR A 335 -33.40 2.20 -24.52
C THR A 335 -32.20 2.69 -23.73
N MET A 336 -31.87 3.99 -23.87
CA MET A 336 -30.81 4.62 -23.08
C MET A 336 -31.09 4.56 -21.57
N GLU A 337 -32.36 4.70 -21.17
CA GLU A 337 -32.80 4.57 -19.77
C GLU A 337 -32.48 3.17 -19.21
N LEU A 338 -32.75 2.11 -19.99
CA LEU A 338 -32.41 0.75 -19.60
C LEU A 338 -30.90 0.57 -19.43
N LEU A 339 -30.10 1.06 -20.38
CA LEU A 339 -28.63 0.97 -20.32
C LEU A 339 -28.05 1.72 -19.11
N THR A 340 -28.58 2.90 -18.78
CA THR A 340 -28.19 3.63 -17.56
C THR A 340 -28.54 2.85 -16.29
N LYS A 341 -29.76 2.30 -16.18
CA LYS A 341 -30.13 1.44 -15.04
C LYS A 341 -29.22 0.22 -14.90
N LYS A 342 -28.80 -0.40 -16.01
CA LYS A 342 -27.84 -1.51 -15.99
C LYS A 342 -26.44 -1.05 -15.57
N GLN A 343 -26.02 0.15 -15.95
CA GLN A 343 -24.74 0.72 -15.54
C GLN A 343 -24.72 1.05 -14.05
N GLU A 344 -25.80 1.61 -13.51
CA GLU A 344 -25.98 1.83 -12.07
C GLU A 344 -25.95 0.52 -11.28
N LEU A 345 -26.58 -0.53 -11.81
CA LEU A 345 -26.51 -1.88 -11.23
C LEU A 345 -25.08 -2.40 -11.18
N CYS A 346 -24.31 -2.29 -12.28
CA CYS A 346 -22.89 -2.67 -12.30
C CYS A 346 -22.07 -1.88 -11.27
N GLN A 347 -22.36 -0.59 -11.11
CA GLN A 347 -21.69 0.24 -10.11
C GLN A 347 -22.01 -0.24 -8.69
N LEU A 348 -23.26 -0.55 -8.38
CA LEU A 348 -23.65 -1.08 -7.06
C LEU A 348 -23.01 -2.45 -6.79
N ILE A 349 -22.96 -3.35 -7.78
CA ILE A 349 -22.28 -4.64 -7.66
C ILE A 349 -20.79 -4.44 -7.38
N ARG A 350 -20.13 -3.56 -8.14
CA ARG A 350 -18.72 -3.21 -7.94
C ARG A 350 -18.47 -2.63 -6.55
N ASP A 351 -19.35 -1.74 -6.09
CA ASP A 351 -19.26 -1.11 -4.77
C ASP A 351 -19.36 -2.17 -3.67
N MET A 352 -20.30 -3.12 -3.77
CA MET A 352 -20.41 -4.24 -2.83
C MET A 352 -19.17 -5.15 -2.86
N LEU A 353 -18.68 -5.53 -4.05
CA LEU A 353 -17.53 -6.43 -4.19
C LEU A 353 -16.22 -5.83 -3.67
N ASN A 354 -15.93 -4.58 -4.03
CA ASN A 354 -14.73 -3.87 -3.56
C ASN A 354 -14.68 -3.78 -2.03
N VAL A 355 -15.84 -3.64 -1.39
CA VAL A 355 -15.94 -3.56 0.06
C VAL A 355 -15.82 -4.96 0.67
N CYS A 356 -16.45 -5.99 0.09
CA CYS A 356 -16.27 -7.40 0.50
C CYS A 356 -14.81 -7.89 0.43
N GLU A 357 -14.04 -7.48 -0.59
CA GLU A 357 -12.62 -7.88 -0.73
C GLU A 357 -11.74 -7.40 0.44
N THR A 358 -12.16 -6.35 1.14
CA THR A 358 -11.43 -5.82 2.30
C THR A 358 -11.69 -6.59 3.60
N THR A 359 -12.65 -7.51 3.62
CA THR A 359 -13.03 -8.34 4.79
C THR A 359 -13.02 -9.84 4.47
N PRO A 360 -11.87 -10.45 4.13
CA PRO A 360 -11.81 -11.84 3.64
C PRO A 360 -11.86 -12.91 4.74
N SER A 361 -11.81 -12.53 6.02
CA SER A 361 -11.67 -13.46 7.16
C SER A 361 -12.93 -14.25 7.51
N SER A 362 -14.11 -13.90 6.98
CA SER A 362 -15.37 -14.61 7.27
C SER A 362 -16.32 -14.61 6.07
N ARG A 363 -17.08 -15.72 5.92
CA ARG A 363 -18.17 -15.85 4.93
C ARG A 363 -19.34 -14.88 5.21
N TYR A 364 -19.41 -14.38 6.45
CA TYR A 364 -20.34 -13.34 6.90
C TYR A 364 -19.53 -12.30 7.69
N PRO A 365 -19.14 -11.16 7.09
CA PRO A 365 -18.34 -10.18 7.78
C PRO A 365 -19.12 -9.58 8.95
N SER A 366 -18.44 -9.42 10.09
CA SER A 366 -18.96 -8.74 11.27
C SER A 366 -19.33 -7.29 10.93
N SER A 367 -20.17 -6.66 11.76
CA SER A 367 -20.54 -5.25 11.56
C SER A 367 -19.31 -4.34 11.66
N LEU A 368 -18.34 -4.68 12.52
CA LEU A 368 -17.04 -4.03 12.60
C LEU A 368 -16.22 -4.19 11.31
N ALA A 369 -16.19 -5.39 10.72
CA ALA A 369 -15.50 -5.64 9.47
C ALA A 369 -16.14 -4.81 8.34
N LYS A 370 -17.47 -4.82 8.22
CA LYS A 370 -18.21 -3.98 7.27
C LYS A 370 -17.93 -2.49 7.46
N TYR A 371 -17.86 -2.01 8.70
CA TYR A 371 -17.50 -0.63 9.01
C TYR A 371 -16.10 -0.27 8.48
N ARG A 372 -15.08 -1.07 8.80
CA ARG A 372 -13.70 -0.86 8.31
C ARG A 372 -13.62 -0.86 6.79
N ALA A 373 -14.42 -1.73 6.16
CA ALA A 373 -14.51 -1.87 4.72
C ALA A 373 -15.03 -0.60 4.02
N LEU A 374 -15.86 0.21 4.70
CA LEU A 374 -16.31 1.51 4.21
C LEU A 374 -15.19 2.56 4.21
N ARG A 375 -14.05 2.34 4.88
CA ARG A 375 -12.92 3.30 4.93
C ARG A 375 -13.39 4.73 5.26
N CYS A 376 -14.40 4.82 6.11
CA CYS A 376 -15.10 6.04 6.45
C CYS A 376 -15.36 6.02 7.94
N ARG A 377 -14.90 7.05 8.64
CA ARG A 377 -15.25 7.29 10.03
C ARG A 377 -16.75 7.58 10.08
N ILE A 378 -17.47 6.94 11.00
CA ILE A 378 -18.91 7.16 11.22
C ILE A 378 -19.15 7.24 12.72
N GLU A 379 -19.69 8.35 13.19
CA GLU A 379 -20.02 8.57 14.60
C GLU A 379 -21.41 9.15 14.74
N LEU A 380 -22.21 8.63 15.66
CA LEU A 380 -23.54 9.18 15.95
C LEU A 380 -23.40 10.48 16.75
N LEU A 381 -24.03 11.55 16.28
CA LEU A 381 -24.14 12.79 17.05
C LEU A 381 -25.21 12.66 18.13
N ASP A 382 -24.87 13.09 19.36
CA ASP A 382 -25.84 13.24 20.44
C ASP A 382 -26.91 14.28 20.03
N LYS A 383 -28.18 13.91 20.19
CA LYS A 383 -29.33 14.77 19.86
C LYS A 383 -29.35 16.07 20.67
N ASN A 384 -28.70 16.09 21.83
CA ASN A 384 -28.58 17.27 22.68
C ASN A 384 -27.34 18.12 22.35
N ALA A 385 -26.43 17.62 21.51
CA ALA A 385 -25.25 18.39 21.11
C ALA A 385 -25.67 19.63 20.30
N GLU A 386 -24.96 20.74 20.54
CA GLU A 386 -25.19 22.00 19.83
C GLU A 386 -25.10 21.82 18.31
N GLU A 387 -24.16 20.99 17.86
CA GLU A 387 -23.96 20.64 16.46
C GLU A 387 -25.19 19.97 15.83
N PHE A 388 -25.79 18.98 16.50
CA PHE A 388 -27.00 18.30 16.04
C PHE A 388 -28.17 19.29 15.89
N VAL A 389 -28.35 20.15 16.90
CA VAL A 389 -29.42 21.16 16.90
C VAL A 389 -29.22 22.19 15.79
N ARG A 390 -27.97 22.63 15.57
CA ARG A 390 -27.60 23.57 14.50
C ARG A 390 -27.89 22.99 13.12
N LEU A 391 -27.42 21.77 12.83
CA LEU A 391 -27.64 21.09 11.55
C LEU A 391 -29.12 20.82 11.32
N SER A 392 -29.83 20.33 12.34
CA SER A 392 -31.27 20.09 12.24
C SER A 392 -32.05 21.36 11.89
N LYS A 393 -31.73 22.49 12.53
CA LYS A 393 -32.34 23.78 12.19
C LYS A 393 -32.02 24.22 10.76
N GLN A 394 -30.78 24.07 10.31
CA GLN A 394 -30.38 24.42 8.94
C GLN A 394 -31.16 23.63 7.89
N ILE A 395 -31.29 22.30 8.09
CA ILE A 395 -32.04 21.42 7.19
C ILE A 395 -33.54 21.76 7.19
N VAL A 396 -34.13 22.02 8.37
CA VAL A 396 -35.55 22.35 8.51
C VAL A 396 -35.90 23.72 7.93
N GLN A 397 -35.00 24.69 8.01
CA GLN A 397 -35.24 26.05 7.54
C GLN A 397 -35.48 26.11 6.02
N LYS A 398 -34.82 25.24 5.26
CA LYS A 398 -34.90 25.17 3.80
C LYS A 398 -35.77 23.99 3.34
N ASN A 399 -36.98 23.91 3.88
CA ASN A 399 -38.03 23.02 3.36
C ASN A 399 -39.07 23.84 2.58
N TYR A 400 -39.04 23.73 1.26
CA TYR A 400 -40.00 24.42 0.39
C TYR A 400 -41.28 23.59 0.15
N SER A 401 -41.37 22.37 0.70
CA SER A 401 -42.56 21.53 0.65
C SER A 401 -43.42 21.69 1.91
N ASN A 402 -44.73 21.51 1.76
CA ASN A 402 -45.67 21.39 2.88
C ASN A 402 -45.64 20.00 3.55
N GLU A 403 -44.84 19.07 3.03
CA GLU A 403 -44.72 17.72 3.58
C GLU A 403 -43.89 17.73 4.87
N PRO A 404 -44.45 17.26 6.00
CA PRO A 404 -43.70 17.16 7.24
C PRO A 404 -42.71 16.00 7.16
N PHE A 405 -41.53 16.24 7.71
CA PHE A 405 -40.46 15.26 7.84
C PHE A 405 -39.88 15.31 9.25
N GLU A 406 -39.19 14.25 9.63
CA GLU A 406 -38.53 14.11 10.92
C GLU A 406 -37.11 13.61 10.74
N ILE A 407 -36.16 14.29 11.36
CA ILE A 407 -34.76 13.85 11.44
C ILE A 407 -34.65 12.85 12.58
N LEU A 408 -34.22 11.63 12.27
CA LEU A 408 -34.10 10.53 13.21
C LEU A 408 -32.73 10.53 13.89
N ASN A 409 -31.66 10.50 13.08
CA ASN A 409 -30.27 10.45 13.51
C ASN A 409 -29.39 11.26 12.55
N ILE A 410 -28.30 11.83 13.06
CA ILE A 410 -27.25 12.47 12.26
C ILE A 410 -25.94 11.79 12.62
N TYR A 411 -25.26 11.24 11.62
CA TYR A 411 -23.96 10.63 11.76
C TYR A 411 -22.91 11.58 11.21
N GLN A 412 -21.91 11.94 12.01
CA GLN A 412 -20.71 12.58 11.51
C GLN A 412 -19.93 11.56 10.70
N ILE A 413 -19.51 11.94 9.49
CA ILE A 413 -18.74 11.09 8.61
C ILE A 413 -17.44 11.76 8.17
N GLY A 414 -16.40 10.95 7.94
CA GLY A 414 -15.11 11.45 7.49
C GLY A 414 -14.37 10.44 6.65
N ARG A 415 -13.77 10.90 5.54
CA ARG A 415 -12.98 10.06 4.63
C ARG A 415 -11.58 10.64 4.45
N LEU A 416 -10.58 9.76 4.50
CA LEU A 416 -9.18 10.15 4.40
C LEU A 416 -8.86 10.73 3.01
N SER A 417 -9.33 10.08 1.95
CA SER A 417 -9.12 10.55 0.57
C SER A 417 -9.69 11.95 0.35
N GLU A 418 -10.90 12.21 0.83
CA GLU A 418 -11.55 13.53 0.68
C GLU A 418 -10.86 14.60 1.52
N THR A 419 -10.44 14.26 2.75
CA THR A 419 -9.72 15.20 3.61
C THR A 419 -8.36 15.58 3.01
N CYS A 420 -7.70 14.67 2.29
CA CYS A 420 -6.44 14.94 1.59
C CYS A 420 -6.63 15.79 0.33
N ASP A 421 -7.68 15.52 -0.46
CA ASP A 421 -7.83 16.10 -1.79
C ASP A 421 -8.68 17.40 -1.80
N PHE A 422 -9.46 17.66 -0.74
CA PHE A 422 -10.44 18.75 -0.71
C PHE A 422 -9.83 20.15 -0.85
N ILE A 423 -10.31 20.93 -1.82
CA ILE A 423 -9.89 22.32 -2.05
C ILE A 423 -10.68 23.33 -1.20
N GLY A 424 -10.51 23.26 0.11
CA GLY A 424 -11.20 24.13 1.08
C GLY A 424 -10.78 25.60 1.07
N ASN A 425 -9.70 25.95 0.38
CA ASN A 425 -9.18 27.31 0.25
C ASN A 425 -9.91 28.16 -0.81
N LEU A 426 -10.87 27.59 -1.55
CA LEU A 426 -11.73 28.37 -2.44
C LEU A 426 -12.65 29.27 -1.62
N GLU A 427 -12.88 30.48 -2.13
CA GLU A 427 -13.95 31.35 -1.61
C GLU A 427 -15.30 30.63 -1.70
N ASN A 428 -16.22 30.85 -0.75
CA ASN A 428 -17.58 30.27 -0.77
C ASN A 428 -17.62 28.72 -0.70
N VAL A 429 -17.21 28.15 0.43
CA VAL A 429 -17.50 26.76 0.80
C VAL A 429 -18.84 26.72 1.53
N GLN A 430 -19.77 25.86 1.09
CA GLN A 430 -21.11 25.75 1.68
C GLN A 430 -21.47 24.30 2.05
N PRO A 431 -22.16 24.09 3.19
CA PRO A 431 -22.77 22.80 3.49
C PRO A 431 -24.02 22.61 2.63
N LEU A 432 -24.01 21.63 1.73
CA LEU A 432 -25.11 21.32 0.83
C LEU A 432 -25.52 19.85 0.91
N LEU A 433 -26.75 19.57 0.52
CA LEU A 433 -27.38 18.26 0.60
C LEU A 433 -27.21 17.48 -0.71
N HIS A 434 -26.89 16.20 -0.61
CA HIS A 434 -26.95 15.23 -1.69
C HIS A 434 -27.77 14.03 -1.22
N ALA A 435 -28.86 13.71 -1.92
CA ALA A 435 -29.75 12.63 -1.54
C ALA A 435 -29.76 11.54 -2.59
N THR A 436 -29.78 10.29 -2.13
CA THR A 436 -29.91 9.12 -3.00
C THR A 436 -30.60 7.99 -2.23
N SER A 437 -30.90 6.88 -2.91
CA SER A 437 -31.46 5.70 -2.27
C SER A 437 -30.48 5.06 -1.26
N PRO A 438 -30.94 4.60 -0.08
CA PRO A 438 -30.09 3.98 0.94
C PRO A 438 -29.17 2.86 0.45
N ARG A 439 -29.61 2.07 -0.55
CA ARG A 439 -28.79 1.02 -1.19
C ARG A 439 -27.46 1.52 -1.78
N ASN A 440 -27.36 2.81 -2.11
CA ASN A 440 -26.16 3.41 -2.69
C ASN A 440 -25.15 3.86 -1.61
N PHE A 441 -25.52 3.88 -0.33
CA PHE A 441 -24.67 4.39 0.74
C PHE A 441 -23.45 3.51 1.01
N VAL A 442 -23.48 2.22 0.70
CA VAL A 442 -22.28 1.36 0.73
C VAL A 442 -21.20 1.91 -0.21
N GLY A 443 -21.58 2.27 -1.44
CA GLY A 443 -20.68 2.87 -2.42
C GLY A 443 -20.25 4.29 -2.05
N ILE A 444 -21.21 5.15 -1.67
CA ILE A 444 -20.92 6.54 -1.30
C ILE A 444 -19.96 6.61 -0.13
N LEU A 445 -20.23 5.85 0.95
CA LEU A 445 -19.36 5.86 2.12
C LEU A 445 -18.01 5.22 1.84
N SER A 446 -17.89 4.23 0.93
CA SER A 446 -16.63 3.51 0.63
C SER A 446 -15.68 4.21 -0.35
N ARG A 447 -16.21 4.85 -1.39
CA ARG A 447 -15.40 5.51 -2.45
C ARG A 447 -15.70 6.99 -2.65
N GLY A 448 -16.70 7.55 -1.97
CA GLY A 448 -17.15 8.93 -2.16
C GLY A 448 -18.12 9.07 -3.35
N LEU A 449 -18.60 10.30 -3.57
CA LEU A 449 -19.46 10.64 -4.70
C LEU A 449 -18.65 10.54 -6.01
N LEU A 450 -19.19 9.81 -6.98
CA LEU A 450 -18.53 9.59 -8.27
C LEU A 450 -18.99 10.64 -9.28
N MET A 451 -18.03 11.18 -10.03
CA MET A 451 -18.37 11.90 -11.26
C MET A 451 -19.11 10.94 -12.20
N PRO A 452 -20.14 11.43 -12.91
CA PRO A 452 -20.73 10.64 -13.99
C PRO A 452 -19.62 10.19 -14.96
N LYS A 453 -19.53 8.89 -15.27
CA LYS A 453 -18.53 8.38 -16.24
C LYS A 453 -18.78 9.07 -17.59
N ILE A 454 -17.91 10.01 -17.95
CA ILE A 454 -17.97 10.75 -19.22
C ILE A 454 -17.77 9.74 -20.34
N ILE A 455 -18.86 9.35 -21.01
CA ILE A 455 -18.76 8.84 -22.36
C ILE A 455 -18.60 10.10 -23.21
N THR A 456 -17.44 10.22 -23.83
CA THR A 456 -16.98 11.39 -24.56
C THR A 456 -18.04 11.95 -25.52
N GLU A 457 -18.10 13.27 -25.57
CA GLU A 457 -18.96 14.13 -26.40
C GLU A 457 -18.80 13.92 -27.92
N GLU A 458 -17.95 13.00 -28.38
CA GLU A 458 -17.66 12.79 -29.81
C GLU A 458 -18.85 12.27 -30.63
N MET A 459 -19.94 11.83 -29.98
CA MET A 459 -21.01 11.09 -30.67
C MET A 459 -22.35 11.82 -30.79
N GLY A 460 -22.46 13.09 -30.38
CA GLY A 460 -23.57 13.97 -30.79
C GLY A 460 -24.98 13.62 -30.29
N TYR A 461 -25.13 12.87 -29.20
CA TYR A 461 -26.41 12.60 -28.54
C TYR A 461 -26.50 13.30 -27.17
N ASN A 462 -27.65 13.93 -26.89
CA ASN A 462 -28.00 14.39 -25.53
C ASN A 462 -28.36 13.17 -24.67
N ARG A 463 -27.76 13.01 -23.47
CA ARG A 463 -28.19 11.94 -22.56
C ARG A 463 -29.63 12.18 -22.10
N THR A 464 -30.39 11.13 -21.80
CA THR A 464 -31.69 11.23 -21.10
C THR A 464 -31.55 11.33 -19.58
N ASP A 465 -30.33 11.15 -19.05
CA ASP A 465 -29.95 11.18 -17.64
C ASP A 465 -28.90 12.27 -17.34
N VAL A 466 -28.71 13.24 -18.24
CA VAL A 466 -27.99 14.46 -17.87
C VAL A 466 -28.86 15.19 -16.84
N GLY A 467 -28.30 15.52 -15.68
CA GLY A 467 -28.98 16.46 -14.79
C GLY A 467 -29.19 17.81 -15.51
N ASN A 468 -29.98 18.70 -14.90
CA ASN A 468 -30.43 19.93 -15.55
C ASN A 468 -29.29 20.89 -15.98
N LEU A 469 -28.07 20.63 -15.52
CA LEU A 469 -26.85 21.44 -15.72
C LEU A 469 -25.67 20.58 -16.16
N GLY A 470 -25.92 19.51 -16.92
CA GLY A 470 -24.81 18.76 -17.51
C GLY A 470 -24.23 17.64 -16.63
N SER A 471 -23.01 17.20 -16.93
CA SER A 471 -22.35 16.04 -16.32
C SER A 471 -21.51 16.41 -15.09
N GLY A 472 -22.17 16.89 -14.04
CA GLY A 472 -21.54 17.18 -12.74
C GLY A 472 -22.15 16.38 -11.58
N ILE A 473 -21.67 16.66 -10.36
CA ILE A 473 -22.26 16.16 -9.13
C ILE A 473 -23.19 17.24 -8.58
N TYR A 474 -24.43 16.84 -8.30
CA TYR A 474 -25.53 17.73 -7.95
C TYR A 474 -25.73 17.82 -6.44
N PHE A 475 -25.94 19.04 -5.98
CA PHE A 475 -26.22 19.38 -4.61
C PHE A 475 -27.42 20.33 -4.56
N THR A 476 -28.09 20.37 -3.42
CA THR A 476 -29.21 21.26 -3.16
C THR A 476 -29.10 21.80 -1.74
N ASP A 477 -29.70 22.95 -1.49
CA ASP A 477 -29.84 23.45 -0.12
C ASP A 477 -31.16 23.03 0.52
N SER A 478 -32.01 22.29 -0.21
CA SER A 478 -33.38 21.99 0.17
C SER A 478 -33.64 20.51 0.45
N ILE A 479 -34.29 20.26 1.60
CA ILE A 479 -34.75 18.91 1.95
C ILE A 479 -35.91 18.44 1.06
N SER A 480 -36.73 19.35 0.51
CA SER A 480 -37.84 18.97 -0.37
C SER A 480 -37.33 18.34 -1.67
N THR A 481 -36.23 18.86 -2.19
CA THR A 481 -35.54 18.29 -3.34
C THR A 481 -34.92 16.94 -2.97
N SER A 482 -34.32 16.83 -1.78
CA SER A 482 -33.72 15.58 -1.29
C SER A 482 -34.72 14.42 -1.20
N VAL A 483 -35.98 14.70 -0.80
CA VAL A 483 -37.08 13.70 -0.77
C VAL A 483 -37.38 13.11 -2.16
N LYS A 484 -37.18 13.87 -3.24
CA LYS A 484 -37.40 13.41 -4.62
C LYS A 484 -36.40 12.32 -5.05
N TYR A 485 -35.19 12.31 -4.47
CA TYR A 485 -34.08 11.45 -4.89
C TYR A 485 -33.75 10.31 -3.90
N SER A 486 -34.20 10.40 -2.64
CA SER A 486 -34.03 9.33 -1.66
C SER A 486 -35.32 8.53 -1.50
N GLU A 487 -35.27 7.21 -1.67
CA GLU A 487 -36.39 6.29 -1.40
C GLU A 487 -36.30 5.76 0.04
N PRO A 488 -37.43 5.40 0.69
CA PRO A 488 -37.37 4.79 2.01
C PRO A 488 -36.69 3.41 1.93
N SER A 489 -35.78 3.17 2.89
CA SER A 489 -35.13 1.89 3.16
C SER A 489 -36.15 0.78 3.31
N SER A 490 -35.88 -0.38 2.69
CA SER A 490 -36.74 -1.55 2.84
C SER A 490 -36.58 -2.20 4.21
N THR A 491 -35.38 -2.03 4.81
CA THR A 491 -35.04 -2.56 6.12
C THR A 491 -35.57 -1.69 7.26
N SER A 492 -35.39 -0.37 7.20
CA SER A 492 -35.70 0.56 8.31
C SER A 492 -36.91 1.48 8.08
N GLY A 493 -37.40 1.58 6.85
CA GLY A 493 -38.41 2.58 6.46
C GLY A 493 -37.90 4.02 6.47
N SER A 494 -36.61 4.25 6.77
CA SER A 494 -36.00 5.58 6.80
C SER A 494 -35.33 5.94 5.47
N ARG A 495 -35.20 7.23 5.20
CA ARG A 495 -34.47 7.80 4.06
C ARG A 495 -33.10 8.29 4.51
N LEU A 496 -32.17 8.37 3.56
CA LEU A 496 -30.81 8.83 3.80
C LEU A 496 -30.43 9.97 2.84
N LEU A 497 -29.74 10.97 3.37
CA LEU A 497 -29.03 11.98 2.59
C LEU A 497 -27.65 12.23 3.20
N VAL A 498 -26.77 12.86 2.44
CA VAL A 498 -25.45 13.30 2.88
C VAL A 498 -25.40 14.83 2.85
N VAL A 499 -24.82 15.42 3.89
CA VAL A 499 -24.41 16.82 3.92
C VAL A 499 -22.92 16.87 3.60
N CYS A 500 -22.57 17.62 2.57
CA CYS A 500 -21.20 17.79 2.11
C CYS A 500 -20.78 19.25 2.22
N ASP A 501 -19.55 19.50 2.65
CA ASP A 501 -18.87 20.76 2.41
C ASP A 501 -18.50 20.82 0.93
N VAL A 502 -19.12 21.74 0.20
CA VAL A 502 -18.94 21.91 -1.24
C VAL A 502 -18.21 23.23 -1.49
N ALA A 503 -17.00 23.12 -2.03
CA ALA A 503 -16.18 24.26 -2.41
C ALA A 503 -16.68 24.83 -3.74
N LEU A 504 -17.70 25.69 -3.67
CA LEU A 504 -18.36 26.26 -4.84
C LEU A 504 -17.47 27.27 -5.56
N GLY A 505 -16.57 27.96 -4.86
CA GLY A 505 -15.79 29.03 -5.48
C GLY A 505 -16.70 30.14 -5.99
N LYS A 506 -16.22 30.79 -7.04
CA LYS A 506 -17.05 31.63 -7.90
C LYS A 506 -18.05 30.78 -8.70
N SER A 507 -19.34 30.86 -8.37
CA SER A 507 -20.43 30.13 -9.04
C SER A 507 -21.02 30.91 -10.21
N ARG A 508 -21.33 30.21 -11.31
CA ARG A 508 -22.08 30.76 -12.44
C ARG A 508 -23.57 30.56 -12.21
N GLU A 509 -24.28 31.65 -11.95
CA GLU A 509 -25.75 31.62 -11.92
C GLU A 509 -26.34 31.41 -13.31
N VAL A 510 -27.31 30.50 -13.41
CA VAL A 510 -28.09 30.22 -14.60
C VAL A 510 -29.57 30.06 -14.26
N TYR A 511 -30.42 30.47 -15.18
CA TYR A 511 -31.88 30.49 -15.02
C TYR A 511 -32.58 29.54 -16.00
N LYS A 512 -31.82 28.98 -16.95
CA LYS A 512 -32.28 28.00 -17.92
C LYS A 512 -31.48 26.72 -17.79
N LYS A 513 -32.12 25.59 -18.05
CA LYS A 513 -31.46 24.28 -18.05
C LYS A 513 -30.51 24.19 -19.23
N ASP A 514 -29.34 23.62 -18.99
CA ASP A 514 -28.33 23.38 -20.01
C ASP A 514 -27.68 22.01 -19.78
N TYR A 515 -28.12 21.05 -20.59
CA TYR A 515 -27.67 19.66 -20.51
C TYR A 515 -26.30 19.43 -21.16
N THR A 516 -25.71 20.46 -21.77
CA THR A 516 -24.44 20.32 -22.52
C THR A 516 -23.20 20.62 -21.67
N ILE A 517 -23.38 21.11 -20.45
CA ILE A 517 -22.27 21.52 -19.60
C ILE A 517 -21.48 20.29 -19.12
N THR A 518 -20.18 20.25 -19.37
CA THR A 518 -19.29 19.19 -18.85
C THR A 518 -18.19 19.73 -17.95
N GLU A 519 -17.98 21.03 -17.96
CA GLU A 519 -17.08 21.77 -17.08
C GLU A 519 -17.66 23.15 -16.75
N PRO A 520 -17.27 23.79 -15.63
CA PRO A 520 -17.76 25.12 -15.30
C PRO A 520 -17.29 26.13 -16.36
N PRO A 521 -18.12 27.13 -16.72
CA PRO A 521 -17.73 28.16 -17.68
C PRO A 521 -16.45 28.91 -17.27
N GLY A 522 -15.68 29.38 -18.26
CA GLY A 522 -14.40 30.05 -18.03
C GLY A 522 -14.46 31.14 -16.96
N GLY A 523 -13.62 31.01 -15.93
CA GLY A 523 -13.56 31.93 -14.78
C GLY A 523 -14.53 31.61 -13.64
N PHE A 524 -15.23 30.48 -13.68
CA PHE A 524 -16.08 29.95 -12.62
C PHE A 524 -15.61 28.56 -12.17
N HIS A 525 -16.00 28.16 -10.97
CA HIS A 525 -15.61 26.87 -10.36
C HIS A 525 -16.81 25.92 -10.21
N SER A 526 -18.04 26.46 -10.25
CA SER A 526 -19.29 25.71 -10.12
C SER A 526 -20.42 26.41 -10.90
N VAL A 527 -21.53 25.72 -11.08
CA VAL A 527 -22.75 26.27 -11.69
C VAL A 527 -23.89 26.20 -10.68
N HIS A 528 -24.68 27.27 -10.60
CA HIS A 528 -25.83 27.39 -9.72
C HIS A 528 -27.09 27.65 -10.55
N GLY A 529 -27.97 26.66 -10.64
CA GLY A 529 -29.31 26.78 -11.16
C GLY A 529 -30.18 27.51 -10.13
N VAL A 530 -30.49 28.77 -10.40
CA VAL A 530 -31.20 29.65 -9.47
C VAL A 530 -32.68 29.27 -9.47
N ARG A 531 -33.27 29.02 -8.30
CA ARG A 531 -34.68 28.63 -8.19
C ARG A 531 -35.64 29.69 -8.73
N ARG A 532 -36.81 29.24 -9.17
CA ARG A 532 -37.95 30.10 -9.49
C ARG A 532 -38.53 30.70 -8.21
N ALA A 533 -38.63 32.01 -8.15
CA ALA A 533 -39.20 32.75 -7.03
C ALA A 533 -40.04 33.94 -7.52
N HIS A 534 -40.74 34.62 -6.61
CA HIS A 534 -41.54 35.79 -6.98
C HIS A 534 -40.65 36.87 -7.63
N GLY A 535 -40.87 37.15 -8.92
CA GLY A 535 -40.07 38.10 -9.70
C GLY A 535 -38.81 37.50 -10.37
N ILE A 536 -38.53 36.21 -10.20
CA ILE A 536 -37.41 35.51 -10.84
C ILE A 536 -37.97 34.43 -11.80
N GLU A 537 -37.80 34.64 -13.10
CA GLU A 537 -38.14 33.65 -14.12
C GLU A 537 -37.00 32.62 -14.25
N SER A 538 -37.29 31.37 -13.93
CA SER A 538 -36.31 30.28 -13.96
C SER A 538 -36.94 28.92 -14.27
N ASP A 539 -36.20 28.06 -14.96
CA ASP A 539 -36.56 26.67 -15.24
C ASP A 539 -36.42 25.74 -14.01
N PHE A 540 -35.76 26.20 -12.95
CA PHE A 540 -35.46 25.41 -11.75
C PHE A 540 -36.54 25.61 -10.67
N GLU A 541 -37.06 24.52 -10.12
CA GLU A 541 -38.05 24.59 -9.01
C GLU A 541 -37.37 24.94 -7.69
N ASP A 542 -36.21 24.33 -7.45
CA ASP A 542 -35.38 24.48 -6.26
C ASP A 542 -33.96 24.87 -6.72
N ASP A 543 -33.13 25.36 -5.80
CA ASP A 543 -31.74 25.70 -6.13
C ASP A 543 -30.92 24.42 -6.35
N GLU A 544 -30.20 24.37 -7.47
CA GLU A 544 -29.33 23.26 -7.85
C GLU A 544 -27.89 23.76 -7.98
N PHE A 545 -26.99 23.20 -7.19
CA PHE A 545 -25.56 23.52 -7.21
C PHE A 545 -24.79 22.36 -7.81
N VAL A 546 -23.93 22.63 -8.79
CA VAL A 546 -23.21 21.60 -9.53
C VAL A 546 -21.72 21.91 -9.57
N VAL A 547 -20.94 20.90 -9.17
CA VAL A 547 -19.48 20.89 -9.28
C VAL A 547 -19.05 19.80 -10.25
N TYR A 548 -17.92 20.02 -10.92
CA TYR A 548 -17.45 19.15 -12.00
C TYR A 548 -16.09 18.52 -11.67
N LYS A 549 -15.64 18.63 -10.42
CA LYS A 549 -14.41 18.02 -9.91
C LYS A 549 -14.68 17.38 -8.56
N GLY A 550 -14.20 16.14 -8.37
CA GLY A 550 -14.40 15.40 -7.13
C GLY A 550 -13.72 16.05 -5.91
N ASN A 551 -12.61 16.77 -6.12
CA ASN A 551 -11.88 17.45 -5.06
C ASN A 551 -12.57 18.71 -4.50
N GLN A 552 -13.70 19.14 -5.08
CA GLN A 552 -14.54 20.21 -4.52
C GLN A 552 -15.52 19.72 -3.45
N ILE A 553 -15.48 18.43 -3.11
CA ILE A 553 -16.50 17.79 -2.27
C ILE A 553 -15.80 17.13 -1.08
N LYS A 554 -16.30 17.40 0.12
CA LYS A 554 -15.96 16.69 1.34
C LYS A 554 -17.23 16.32 2.08
N MET A 555 -17.50 15.04 2.25
CA MET A 555 -18.67 14.58 3.00
C MET A 555 -18.45 14.83 4.50
N ALA A 556 -19.47 15.40 5.16
CA ALA A 556 -19.37 15.79 6.57
C ALA A 556 -20.40 15.06 7.46
N TYR A 557 -21.63 14.87 6.97
CA TYR A 557 -22.67 14.18 7.75
C TYR A 557 -23.55 13.27 6.89
N ALA A 558 -23.97 12.13 7.43
CA ALA A 558 -25.08 11.35 6.90
C ALA A 558 -26.32 11.57 7.79
N VAL A 559 -27.44 11.96 7.18
CA VAL A 559 -28.68 12.28 7.89
C VAL A 559 -29.73 11.22 7.58
N GLN A 560 -30.23 10.59 8.63
CA GLN A 560 -31.34 9.66 8.57
C GLN A 560 -32.63 10.39 8.90
N PHE A 561 -33.61 10.34 8.02
CA PHE A 561 -34.87 11.06 8.17
C PHE A 561 -36.06 10.24 7.64
N ARG A 562 -37.27 10.69 7.93
CA ARG A 562 -38.51 10.09 7.41
C ARG A 562 -39.51 11.16 7.01
N THR A 563 -40.37 10.88 6.05
CA THR A 563 -41.54 11.72 5.78
C THR A 563 -42.81 11.08 6.32
N SER A 564 -43.89 11.85 6.41
CA SER A 564 -45.21 11.33 6.83
C SER A 564 -45.77 10.20 5.95
N ARG A 565 -45.23 9.97 4.74
CA ARG A 565 -45.63 8.90 3.82
C ARG A 565 -44.90 7.59 4.08
N ASP A 566 -43.78 7.63 4.80
CA ASP A 566 -42.93 6.48 5.01
C ASP A 566 -43.48 5.62 6.16
N ILE A 567 -43.62 4.32 5.91
CA ILE A 567 -44.12 3.37 6.91
C ILE A 567 -42.95 3.01 7.81
N ALA A 568 -43.09 3.27 9.12
CA ALA A 568 -42.11 2.85 10.10
C ALA A 568 -42.03 1.32 10.14
N VAL A 569 -40.91 0.77 9.70
CA VAL A 569 -40.61 -0.65 9.86
C VAL A 569 -39.95 -0.80 11.24
N ASN A 570 -40.68 -1.39 12.19
CA ASN A 570 -40.11 -1.74 13.50
C ASN A 570 -39.13 -2.90 13.30
N LEU A 571 -37.86 -2.58 13.02
CA LEU A 571 -36.77 -3.50 13.29
C LEU A 571 -36.74 -3.71 14.80
N GLN A 572 -37.18 -4.88 15.26
CA GLN A 572 -36.80 -5.28 16.61
C GLN A 572 -35.27 -5.36 16.65
N PRO A 573 -34.58 -4.69 17.60
CA PRO A 573 -33.12 -4.66 17.68
C PRO A 573 -32.44 -6.03 17.79
N ASN A 574 -33.23 -7.12 17.91
CA ASN A 574 -32.79 -8.49 18.12
C ASN A 574 -32.69 -9.33 16.83
N ILE A 575 -32.96 -8.77 15.63
CA ILE A 575 -32.90 -9.54 14.36
C ILE A 575 -31.55 -9.37 13.64
N LEU A 576 -30.91 -8.20 13.75
CA LEU A 576 -29.55 -7.97 13.25
C LEU A 576 -28.56 -8.27 14.38
N SER A 577 -27.85 -9.39 14.28
CA SER A 577 -26.71 -9.67 15.14
C SER A 577 -25.59 -8.67 14.81
N VAL A 578 -25.32 -7.74 15.72
CA VAL A 578 -24.27 -6.75 15.55
C VAL A 578 -23.06 -7.18 16.38
N GLU A 579 -21.98 -7.52 15.70
CA GLU A 579 -20.70 -7.84 16.32
C GLU A 579 -19.88 -6.55 16.40
N LEU A 580 -19.69 -6.04 17.63
CA LEU A 580 -19.21 -4.68 17.93
C LEU A 580 -17.73 -4.61 18.29
N GLU A 581 -17.08 -5.74 18.57
CA GLU A 581 -15.71 -5.84 19.05
C GLU A 581 -14.95 -6.93 18.28
N GLU A 582 -13.62 -6.83 18.20
CA GLU A 582 -12.78 -7.95 17.78
C GLU A 582 -12.88 -9.07 18.81
N THR A 583 -13.51 -10.19 18.45
CA THR A 583 -13.39 -11.42 19.25
C THR A 583 -11.93 -11.87 19.17
N PRO A 584 -11.22 -12.01 20.30
CA PRO A 584 -9.95 -12.74 20.31
C PRO A 584 -10.22 -14.14 19.73
N GLU A 585 -9.36 -14.61 18.83
CA GLU A 585 -9.37 -16.02 18.39
C GLU A 585 -8.91 -16.91 19.56
N ASP A 586 -9.76 -17.04 20.59
CA ASP A 586 -9.59 -17.90 21.75
C ASP A 586 -10.97 -18.40 22.20
N SER A 587 -11.58 -19.25 21.37
CA SER A 587 -12.60 -20.20 21.83
C SER A 587 -12.88 -21.26 20.77
N VAL A 588 -11.90 -22.14 20.53
CA VAL A 588 -12.24 -23.54 20.26
C VAL A 588 -12.34 -24.19 21.65
N GLU A 589 -13.57 -24.41 22.11
CA GLU A 589 -13.81 -25.21 23.32
C GLU A 589 -13.19 -26.60 23.14
N GLY A 590 -12.28 -26.95 24.04
CA GLY A 590 -11.91 -28.34 24.30
C GLY A 590 -10.43 -28.66 24.22
N LEU A 591 -9.66 -28.25 25.24
CA LEU A 591 -8.84 -29.11 26.11
C LEU A 591 -7.86 -28.22 26.90
N LYS A 592 -7.91 -28.33 28.23
CA LYS A 592 -7.12 -27.50 29.16
C LYS A 592 -5.61 -27.76 29.01
N PRO A 593 -4.75 -26.74 29.19
CA PRO A 593 -3.31 -26.93 29.32
C PRO A 593 -2.99 -27.56 30.68
N LEU A 594 -2.22 -28.64 30.69
CA LEU A 594 -1.58 -29.15 31.90
C LEU A 594 -0.26 -28.40 32.10
N GLU A 595 -0.15 -27.74 33.25
CA GLU A 595 1.05 -27.09 33.74
C GLU A 595 2.22 -28.06 33.97
N ALA A 596 3.41 -27.50 33.87
CA ALA A 596 4.72 -28.13 33.95
C ALA A 596 5.03 -28.79 35.31
N SER A 597 5.81 -29.88 35.27
CA SER A 597 6.68 -30.27 36.39
C SER A 597 7.93 -31.03 35.94
N VAL A 598 9.06 -30.31 36.00
CA VAL A 598 10.44 -30.70 36.41
C VAL A 598 10.78 -32.20 36.53
N ILE A 599 11.80 -32.65 35.76
CA ILE A 599 12.96 -33.41 36.28
C ILE A 599 14.21 -32.97 35.50
N ASP A 600 15.21 -32.53 36.26
CA ASP A 600 16.57 -32.18 35.86
C ASP A 600 17.49 -33.43 35.87
N ASP A 601 18.53 -33.39 35.03
CA ASP A 601 19.77 -34.17 35.03
C ASP A 601 19.76 -35.72 35.11
N MET A 602 20.35 -36.37 34.09
CA MET A 602 21.68 -37.00 34.19
C MET A 602 22.06 -37.85 32.95
N CYS A 603 23.30 -37.63 32.48
CA CYS A 603 24.22 -38.50 31.74
C CYS A 603 24.55 -38.11 30.28
N ASN A 604 25.60 -37.29 30.18
CA ASN A 604 26.61 -37.31 29.12
C ASN A 604 27.04 -38.74 28.74
N GLU A 605 27.23 -38.97 27.44
CA GLU A 605 28.47 -39.55 26.90
C GLU A 605 28.54 -39.34 25.37
N ASN A 606 29.52 -38.53 24.94
CA ASN A 606 30.28 -38.57 23.68
C ASN A 606 29.56 -39.16 22.44
N ASN A 607 29.35 -38.45 21.33
CA ASN A 607 30.41 -37.89 20.49
C ASN A 607 29.84 -37.20 19.22
N ILE A 608 30.56 -36.16 18.78
CA ILE A 608 30.49 -35.41 17.50
C ILE A 608 29.40 -34.33 17.42
N LYS A 609 29.83 -33.06 17.64
CA LYS A 609 29.07 -31.84 17.32
C LYS A 609 29.54 -31.30 15.96
N GLY A 610 28.62 -31.17 14.99
CA GLY A 610 28.87 -30.56 13.67
C GLY A 610 28.93 -29.02 13.70
N GLY A 611 29.56 -28.39 12.70
CA GLY A 611 29.73 -26.92 12.54
C GLY A 611 31.15 -26.49 12.10
N LEU A 612 31.37 -25.22 11.73
CA LEU A 612 32.69 -24.67 11.31
C LEU A 612 33.79 -24.86 12.35
N GLN A 613 34.76 -25.75 12.17
CA GLN A 613 35.85 -25.93 13.16
C GLN A 613 37.16 -25.30 12.69
N ASN A 614 37.82 -24.52 13.56
CA ASN A 614 39.24 -24.19 13.38
C ASN A 614 40.12 -25.45 13.61
N THR A 615 41.44 -25.37 13.36
CA THR A 615 42.39 -26.49 13.60
C THR A 615 42.49 -26.95 15.07
N GLN A 616 41.83 -26.27 16.00
CA GLN A 616 41.74 -26.61 17.42
C GLN A 616 40.36 -27.14 17.82
N GLY A 617 39.41 -27.27 16.87
CA GLY A 617 38.08 -27.83 17.09
C GLY A 617 37.01 -26.83 17.55
N GLU A 618 37.25 -25.52 17.48
CA GLU A 618 36.31 -24.50 17.95
C GLU A 618 35.36 -24.01 16.84
N GLN A 619 34.05 -23.93 17.14
CA GLN A 619 32.97 -23.59 16.21
C GLN A 619 32.95 -22.10 15.77
N ILE A 620 32.80 -21.80 14.48
CA ILE A 620 32.42 -20.46 13.98
C ILE A 620 30.89 -20.39 13.87
N PRO A 621 30.19 -19.53 14.64
CA PRO A 621 28.74 -19.48 14.67
C PRO A 621 28.15 -18.72 13.47
N LEU A 622 27.10 -19.30 12.86
CA LEU A 622 26.14 -18.58 12.03
C LEU A 622 25.24 -17.76 12.96
N GLU A 623 25.21 -16.44 12.81
CA GLU A 623 24.47 -15.56 13.71
C GLU A 623 23.04 -15.29 13.24
N LYS A 624 22.83 -15.18 11.92
CA LYS A 624 21.51 -14.81 11.36
C LYS A 624 21.33 -15.29 9.92
N ILE A 625 20.14 -15.80 9.62
CA ILE A 625 19.67 -16.12 8.28
C ILE A 625 18.44 -15.26 7.98
N TYR A 626 18.47 -14.56 6.86
CA TYR A 626 17.32 -13.81 6.36
C TYR A 626 17.07 -14.11 4.89
N VAL A 627 15.83 -14.48 4.55
CA VAL A 627 15.45 -14.87 3.20
C VAL A 627 14.38 -13.94 2.68
N LYS A 628 14.56 -13.41 1.47
CA LYS A 628 13.51 -12.80 0.67
C LYS A 628 13.22 -13.66 -0.54
N ALA A 629 11.98 -14.11 -0.71
CA ALA A 629 11.58 -14.93 -1.84
C ALA A 629 10.41 -14.31 -2.61
N LYS A 630 10.40 -14.51 -3.94
CA LYS A 630 9.29 -14.18 -4.82
C LYS A 630 8.99 -15.40 -5.67
N VAL A 631 7.87 -16.06 -5.41
CA VAL A 631 7.32 -17.16 -6.19
C VAL A 631 6.37 -16.56 -7.24
N MET A 632 6.60 -16.90 -8.50
CA MET A 632 5.72 -16.64 -9.63
C MET A 632 5.44 -17.98 -10.31
N ASP A 633 4.27 -18.55 -10.01
CA ASP A 633 3.84 -19.85 -10.52
C ASP A 633 4.87 -20.95 -10.26
N LEU A 634 5.44 -21.59 -11.30
CA LEU A 634 6.42 -22.67 -11.16
C LEU A 634 7.87 -22.19 -10.95
N VAL A 635 8.11 -20.90 -10.75
CA VAL A 635 9.47 -20.36 -10.60
C VAL A 635 9.56 -19.49 -9.36
N ALA A 636 10.67 -19.57 -8.64
CA ALA A 636 10.96 -18.71 -7.51
C ALA A 636 12.28 -17.97 -7.69
N GLN A 637 12.30 -16.68 -7.34
CA GLN A 637 13.52 -15.92 -7.10
C GLN A 637 13.76 -15.86 -5.60
N VAL A 638 14.98 -16.18 -5.16
CA VAL A 638 15.36 -16.19 -3.75
C VAL A 638 16.61 -15.32 -3.54
N ILE A 639 16.53 -14.43 -2.55
CA ILE A 639 17.63 -13.62 -2.05
C ILE A 639 17.90 -14.04 -0.60
N LEU A 640 19.02 -14.71 -0.39
CA LEU A 640 19.46 -15.23 0.90
C LEU A 640 20.55 -14.34 1.48
N PHE A 641 20.41 -13.94 2.74
CA PHE A 641 21.41 -13.26 3.54
C PHE A 641 21.84 -14.14 4.71
N GLN A 642 23.14 -14.37 4.84
CA GLN A 642 23.71 -15.11 5.97
C GLN A 642 24.85 -14.32 6.62
N THR A 643 24.77 -14.19 7.95
CA THR A 643 25.75 -13.43 8.74
C THR A 643 26.61 -14.38 9.55
N TYR A 644 27.92 -14.31 9.34
CA TYR A 644 28.93 -15.10 10.06
C TYR A 644 29.89 -14.19 10.81
N LYS A 645 30.43 -14.68 11.92
CA LYS A 645 31.42 -13.93 12.71
C LYS A 645 32.61 -14.80 13.08
N ASN A 646 33.80 -14.41 12.62
CA ASN A 646 35.05 -15.03 13.06
C ASN A 646 35.33 -14.64 14.52
N SER A 647 34.95 -15.49 15.46
CA SER A 647 35.21 -15.23 16.89
C SER A 647 36.64 -15.53 17.33
N SER A 648 37.48 -16.09 16.45
CA SER A 648 38.85 -16.46 16.78
C SER A 648 39.81 -15.26 16.82
N ALA A 649 40.94 -15.45 17.50
CA ALA A 649 42.03 -14.47 17.57
C ALA A 649 42.93 -14.46 16.32
N ASN A 650 42.71 -15.38 15.37
CA ASN A 650 43.56 -15.57 14.19
C ASN A 650 42.78 -15.33 12.88
N PRO A 651 43.48 -14.95 11.79
CA PRO A 651 42.90 -14.94 10.46
C PRO A 651 42.49 -16.36 10.01
N ILE A 652 41.31 -16.49 9.39
CA ILE A 652 40.76 -17.77 8.91
C ILE A 652 40.50 -17.71 7.42
N GLU A 653 40.97 -18.72 6.66
CA GLU A 653 40.52 -18.92 5.28
C GLU A 653 39.19 -19.70 5.28
N ALA A 654 38.11 -19.05 4.84
CA ALA A 654 36.78 -19.66 4.82
C ALA A 654 36.36 -20.09 3.41
N LYS A 655 35.90 -21.34 3.29
CA LYS A 655 35.14 -21.83 2.15
C LYS A 655 33.66 -21.90 2.55
N TYR A 656 32.84 -21.26 1.75
CA TYR A 656 31.40 -21.24 1.90
C TYR A 656 30.78 -22.27 0.95
N VAL A 657 30.00 -23.20 1.50
CA VAL A 657 29.28 -24.23 0.72
C VAL A 657 27.80 -24.07 1.00
N PHE A 658 26.99 -23.93 -0.05
CA PHE A 658 25.55 -23.83 0.09
C PHE A 658 24.84 -24.92 -0.72
N PRO A 659 23.95 -25.71 -0.09
CA PRO A 659 23.11 -26.64 -0.82
C PRO A 659 22.10 -25.85 -1.65
N LEU A 660 22.06 -26.12 -2.95
CA LEU A 660 20.99 -25.63 -3.82
C LEU A 660 20.30 -26.83 -4.46
N ASP A 661 19.03 -26.66 -4.78
CA ASP A 661 18.33 -27.64 -5.59
C ASP A 661 19.02 -27.80 -6.94
N SER A 662 19.02 -29.01 -7.49
CA SER A 662 19.55 -29.33 -8.83
C SER A 662 19.01 -28.42 -9.94
N THR A 663 17.82 -27.87 -9.75
CA THR A 663 17.10 -26.99 -10.69
C THR A 663 17.40 -25.50 -10.48
N ALA A 664 18.19 -25.15 -9.45
CA ALA A 664 18.49 -23.77 -9.12
C ALA A 664 19.68 -23.20 -9.91
N ALA A 665 19.56 -21.95 -10.34
CA ALA A 665 20.61 -21.20 -11.00
C ALA A 665 20.96 -19.94 -10.20
N VAL A 666 22.23 -19.79 -9.81
CA VAL A 666 22.71 -18.59 -9.10
C VAL A 666 22.87 -17.43 -10.07
N CYS A 667 22.18 -16.33 -9.80
CA CYS A 667 22.18 -15.11 -10.61
C CYS A 667 23.05 -13.99 -10.01
N GLY A 668 23.41 -14.07 -8.74
CA GLY A 668 24.21 -13.04 -8.08
C GLY A 668 24.83 -13.49 -6.77
N PHE A 669 26.04 -13.01 -6.50
CA PHE A 669 26.77 -13.25 -5.26
C PHE A 669 27.41 -11.94 -4.78
N GLU A 670 27.19 -11.57 -3.52
CA GLU A 670 27.83 -10.43 -2.88
C GLU A 670 28.32 -10.83 -1.48
N ALA A 671 29.46 -10.30 -1.07
CA ALA A 671 30.00 -10.49 0.27
C ALA A 671 30.43 -9.16 0.88
N PHE A 672 30.00 -8.88 2.11
CA PHE A 672 30.40 -7.71 2.88
C PHE A 672 31.38 -8.14 3.96
N ILE A 673 32.66 -7.82 3.80
CA ILE A 673 33.74 -8.22 4.71
C ILE A 673 34.40 -6.94 5.25
N ASN A 674 34.27 -6.66 6.55
CA ASN A 674 34.93 -5.51 7.21
C ASN A 674 34.79 -4.17 6.46
N GLY A 675 33.57 -3.84 6.01
CA GLY A 675 33.28 -2.60 5.27
C GLY A 675 33.70 -2.60 3.79
N LYS A 676 34.27 -3.70 3.29
CA LYS A 676 34.47 -3.92 1.85
C LYS A 676 33.31 -4.71 1.29
N HIS A 677 32.74 -4.19 0.20
CA HIS A 677 31.68 -4.85 -0.57
C HIS A 677 32.29 -5.52 -1.79
N VAL A 678 32.23 -6.84 -1.83
CA VAL A 678 32.68 -7.68 -2.93
C VAL A 678 31.45 -8.09 -3.73
N VAL A 679 31.44 -7.76 -5.02
CA VAL A 679 30.36 -8.14 -5.95
C VAL A 679 30.93 -9.13 -6.97
N GLY A 680 30.29 -10.28 -7.10
CA GLY A 680 30.68 -11.31 -8.05
C GLY A 680 30.38 -10.90 -9.49
N GLU A 681 31.34 -11.12 -10.39
CA GLU A 681 31.16 -10.93 -11.83
C GLU A 681 31.11 -12.30 -12.52
N VAL A 682 30.07 -12.54 -13.33
CA VAL A 682 29.90 -13.81 -14.05
C VAL A 682 30.79 -13.81 -15.30
N LYS A 683 31.66 -14.81 -15.40
CA LYS A 683 32.53 -15.04 -16.56
C LYS A 683 32.49 -16.51 -16.98
N GLU A 684 32.91 -16.78 -18.21
CA GLU A 684 33.08 -18.16 -18.70
C GLU A 684 34.08 -18.93 -17.80
N LYS A 685 33.82 -20.22 -17.56
CA LYS A 685 34.51 -21.04 -16.54
C LYS A 685 36.03 -21.05 -16.71
N GLN A 686 36.54 -21.22 -17.93
CA GLN A 686 37.99 -21.23 -18.18
C GLN A 686 38.60 -19.85 -18.01
N GLN A 687 37.92 -18.81 -18.49
CA GLN A 687 38.36 -17.42 -18.31
C GLN A 687 38.44 -17.03 -16.83
N ALA A 688 37.40 -17.33 -16.03
CA ALA A 688 37.38 -17.05 -14.59
C ALA A 688 38.53 -17.73 -13.85
N ARG A 689 38.81 -19.01 -14.16
CA ARG A 689 39.92 -19.78 -13.57
C ARG A 689 41.30 -19.22 -13.97
N GLN A 690 41.46 -18.73 -15.21
CA GLN A 690 42.72 -18.11 -15.66
C GLN A 690 42.98 -16.77 -14.95
N GLU A 691 41.97 -15.91 -14.88
CA GLU A 691 42.06 -14.62 -14.20
C GLU A 691 42.34 -14.78 -12.70
N TYR A 692 41.65 -15.73 -12.05
CA TYR A 692 41.90 -16.10 -10.66
C TYR A 692 43.35 -16.53 -10.43
N ARG A 693 43.86 -17.49 -11.22
CA ARG A 693 45.25 -17.97 -11.09
C ARG A 693 46.28 -16.85 -11.33
N ARG A 694 46.01 -15.92 -12.26
CA ARG A 694 46.87 -14.76 -12.50
C ARG A 694 46.88 -13.82 -11.29
N ALA A 695 45.71 -13.47 -10.75
CA ALA A 695 45.58 -12.60 -9.58
C ALA A 695 46.30 -13.18 -8.35
N ILE A 696 46.19 -14.50 -8.12
CA ILE A 696 46.93 -15.19 -7.06
C ILE A 696 48.45 -15.15 -7.30
N LYS A 697 48.92 -15.39 -8.53
CA LYS A 697 50.36 -15.29 -8.87
C LYS A 697 50.92 -13.89 -8.65
N GLU A 698 50.11 -12.87 -8.85
CA GLU A 698 50.45 -11.45 -8.67
C GLU A 698 50.33 -11.00 -7.21
N GLY A 699 49.90 -11.88 -6.29
CA GLY A 699 49.77 -11.60 -4.87
C GLY A 699 48.49 -10.83 -4.47
N HIS A 700 47.53 -10.73 -5.38
CA HIS A 700 46.22 -10.13 -5.09
C HIS A 700 45.29 -11.14 -4.39
N GLY A 701 44.50 -10.66 -3.43
CA GLY A 701 43.39 -11.44 -2.87
C GLY A 701 42.32 -11.65 -3.94
N ALA A 702 42.09 -12.89 -4.36
CA ALA A 702 41.11 -13.24 -5.38
C ALA A 702 40.06 -14.20 -4.81
N TYR A 703 38.83 -14.08 -5.29
CA TYR A 703 37.69 -14.90 -4.89
C TYR A 703 37.18 -15.64 -6.13
N LEU A 704 36.93 -16.94 -6.00
CA LEU A 704 36.40 -17.78 -7.07
C LEU A 704 35.20 -18.55 -6.55
N MET A 705 34.16 -18.58 -7.38
CA MET A 705 32.95 -19.36 -7.19
C MET A 705 32.89 -20.43 -8.29
N ASP A 706 32.61 -21.69 -7.92
CA ASP A 706 32.46 -22.81 -8.85
C ASP A 706 31.29 -23.71 -8.41
N GLN A 707 30.69 -24.39 -9.38
CA GLN A 707 29.67 -25.41 -9.17
C GLN A 707 30.32 -26.77 -9.42
N ASP A 708 30.59 -27.50 -8.34
CA ASP A 708 31.30 -28.79 -8.39
C ASP A 708 30.36 -29.96 -8.68
N THR A 709 29.12 -29.88 -8.19
CA THR A 709 28.04 -30.85 -8.45
C THR A 709 26.72 -30.08 -8.68
N PRO A 710 25.70 -30.70 -9.32
CA PRO A 710 24.43 -30.03 -9.57
C PRO A 710 23.79 -29.40 -8.31
N ASP A 711 23.98 -30.03 -7.14
CA ASP A 711 23.24 -29.70 -5.91
C ASP A 711 24.09 -28.96 -4.85
N ALA A 712 25.35 -28.61 -5.17
CA ALA A 712 26.25 -27.95 -4.22
C ALA A 712 27.07 -26.84 -4.87
N PHE A 713 26.98 -25.65 -4.28
CA PHE A 713 27.71 -24.46 -4.72
C PHE A 713 28.80 -24.09 -3.72
N THR A 714 30.02 -23.87 -4.22
CA THR A 714 31.21 -23.59 -3.40
C THR A 714 31.78 -22.21 -3.73
N VAL A 715 32.04 -21.39 -2.71
CA VAL A 715 32.70 -20.08 -2.82
C VAL A 715 33.89 -20.01 -1.87
N SER A 716 35.05 -19.58 -2.38
CA SER A 716 36.20 -19.27 -1.52
C SER A 716 36.09 -17.81 -1.05
N VAL A 717 35.87 -17.57 0.26
CA VAL A 717 35.65 -16.24 0.87
C VAL A 717 36.96 -15.60 1.36
N GLY A 718 38.11 -16.16 0.97
CA GLY A 718 39.44 -15.60 1.25
C GLY A 718 39.75 -15.48 2.75
N ASN A 719 40.70 -14.60 3.10
CA ASN A 719 41.19 -14.45 4.46
C ASN A 719 40.29 -13.52 5.31
N LEU A 720 39.57 -14.10 6.28
CA LEU A 720 38.73 -13.41 7.27
C LEU A 720 39.57 -13.04 8.51
N PRO A 721 39.79 -11.75 8.80
CA PRO A 721 40.55 -11.32 9.98
C PRO A 721 39.89 -11.74 11.32
N PRO A 722 40.65 -11.73 12.43
CA PRO A 722 40.12 -11.95 13.77
C PRO A 722 38.95 -11.00 14.09
N LYS A 723 37.89 -11.50 14.73
CA LYS A 723 36.69 -10.74 15.14
C LYS A 723 35.88 -10.09 14.00
N ALA A 724 36.16 -10.45 12.75
CA ALA A 724 35.46 -9.92 11.58
C ALA A 724 34.06 -10.54 11.42
N THR A 725 33.08 -9.73 11.03
CA THR A 725 31.76 -10.18 10.59
C THR A 725 31.71 -10.16 9.06
N VAL A 726 31.18 -11.22 8.46
CA VAL A 726 30.90 -11.31 7.03
C VAL A 726 29.41 -11.52 6.78
N ILE A 727 28.84 -10.75 5.87
CA ILE A 727 27.48 -10.93 5.38
C ILE A 727 27.56 -11.43 3.94
N ILE A 728 27.04 -12.63 3.70
CA ILE A 728 26.97 -13.24 2.37
C ILE A 728 25.55 -13.06 1.85
N LYS A 729 25.42 -12.52 0.64
CA LYS A 729 24.15 -12.36 -0.07
C LYS A 729 24.21 -13.18 -1.36
N ILE A 730 23.27 -14.10 -1.51
CA ILE A 730 23.13 -14.96 -2.70
C ILE A 730 21.77 -14.70 -3.32
N THR A 731 21.75 -14.47 -4.63
CA THR A 731 20.52 -14.36 -5.41
C THR A 731 20.48 -15.52 -6.40
N TYR A 732 19.45 -16.35 -6.34
CA TYR A 732 19.26 -17.47 -7.26
C TYR A 732 17.80 -17.57 -7.69
N ILE A 733 17.59 -18.22 -8.83
CA ILE A 733 16.27 -18.61 -9.33
C ILE A 733 16.16 -20.12 -9.29
N MET A 734 14.97 -20.66 -9.07
CA MET A 734 14.74 -22.12 -9.09
C MET A 734 13.37 -22.44 -9.67
N GLU A 735 13.26 -23.61 -10.29
CA GLU A 735 11.98 -24.20 -10.66
C GLU A 735 11.35 -24.88 -9.45
N LEU A 736 10.03 -24.90 -9.38
CA LEU A 736 9.25 -25.49 -8.29
C LEU A 736 8.58 -26.77 -8.75
N GLU A 737 8.61 -27.80 -7.91
CA GLU A 737 8.01 -29.09 -8.21
C GLU A 737 6.50 -29.08 -7.92
N MET A 738 5.71 -29.70 -8.81
CA MET A 738 4.29 -30.00 -8.60
C MET A 738 4.13 -31.42 -8.08
N SER A 739 3.78 -31.59 -6.80
CA SER A 739 3.56 -32.90 -6.17
C SER A 739 2.09 -33.08 -5.79
N TYR A 740 1.41 -34.08 -6.35
CA TYR A 740 0.00 -34.39 -6.06
C TYR A 740 -0.94 -33.17 -6.11
N GLY A 741 -0.80 -32.33 -7.16
CA GLY A 741 -1.60 -31.12 -7.34
C GLY A 741 -1.20 -29.91 -6.49
N SER A 742 -0.08 -30.00 -5.75
CA SER A 742 0.41 -28.94 -4.87
C SER A 742 1.81 -28.46 -5.28
N LEU A 743 2.02 -27.15 -5.29
CA LEU A 743 3.30 -26.53 -5.60
C LEU A 743 4.20 -26.54 -4.37
N VAL A 744 5.45 -26.97 -4.51
CA VAL A 744 6.36 -27.16 -3.38
C VAL A 744 7.60 -26.27 -3.54
N PHE A 745 7.80 -25.37 -2.57
CA PHE A 745 9.00 -24.54 -2.44
C PHE A 745 9.90 -25.09 -1.33
N LYS A 746 11.18 -25.32 -1.62
CA LYS A 746 12.14 -25.92 -0.69
C LYS A 746 13.44 -25.10 -0.64
N ILE A 747 13.94 -24.88 0.57
CA ILE A 747 15.30 -24.41 0.83
C ILE A 747 15.99 -25.49 1.66
N PRO A 748 16.97 -26.21 1.12
CA PRO A 748 17.66 -27.27 1.86
C PRO A 748 18.38 -26.74 3.10
N GLY A 749 18.27 -27.46 4.23
CA GLY A 749 18.97 -27.14 5.48
C GLY A 749 20.37 -27.75 5.59
N ALA A 750 20.68 -28.77 4.79
CA ALA A 750 21.97 -29.45 4.80
C ALA A 750 22.31 -30.09 3.43
N VAL A 751 23.62 -30.24 3.16
CA VAL A 751 24.15 -31.01 2.02
C VAL A 751 24.31 -32.49 2.43
N ALA A 752 24.09 -33.45 1.53
CA ALA A 752 24.35 -34.87 1.82
C ALA A 752 25.85 -35.14 2.09
N SER A 753 26.17 -35.94 3.11
CA SER A 753 27.53 -36.10 3.65
C SER A 753 28.61 -36.51 2.63
N TRP A 754 28.26 -37.29 1.61
CA TRP A 754 29.20 -37.76 0.58
C TRP A 754 29.51 -36.71 -0.51
N GLN A 755 28.61 -35.75 -0.75
CA GLN A 755 28.85 -34.61 -1.65
C GLN A 755 29.74 -33.54 -0.96
N LYS A 756 29.58 -33.38 0.38
CA LYS A 756 30.45 -32.53 1.23
C LYS A 756 31.93 -32.94 1.12
N ASP A 757 32.21 -34.24 1.24
CA ASP A 757 33.57 -34.78 1.20
C ASP A 757 34.29 -34.57 -0.14
N ALA A 758 33.56 -34.47 -1.25
CA ALA A 758 34.14 -34.23 -2.58
C ALA A 758 34.56 -32.76 -2.76
N ALA A 759 33.71 -31.81 -2.35
CA ALA A 759 33.96 -30.37 -2.45
C ALA A 759 35.10 -29.89 -1.54
N ILE A 760 35.26 -30.50 -0.36
CA ILE A 760 36.32 -30.14 0.61
C ILE A 760 37.72 -30.63 0.15
N LYS A 761 37.78 -31.73 -0.63
CA LYS A 761 39.04 -32.36 -1.06
C LYS A 761 39.80 -31.62 -2.17
N GLU A 762 39.22 -30.62 -2.84
CA GLU A 762 39.94 -29.84 -3.85
C GLU A 762 40.91 -28.81 -3.22
N ASN A 763 42.19 -28.89 -3.58
CA ASN A 763 43.27 -28.04 -3.09
C ASN A 763 43.50 -26.85 -4.02
N THR A 764 43.32 -25.62 -3.50
CA THR A 764 43.57 -24.38 -4.24
C THR A 764 44.79 -23.59 -3.73
N GLN A 765 45.25 -23.78 -2.48
CA GLN A 765 46.49 -23.21 -1.92
C GLN A 765 47.07 -24.08 -0.78
N ASP A 766 48.39 -24.01 -0.54
CA ASP A 766 49.15 -24.88 0.39
C ASP A 766 49.45 -24.26 1.78
N THR A 767 49.03 -23.02 2.09
CA THR A 767 49.63 -22.26 3.22
C THR A 767 48.68 -21.78 4.33
N VAL A 768 47.39 -22.11 4.32
CA VAL A 768 46.43 -21.66 5.37
C VAL A 768 45.48 -22.78 5.79
N THR A 769 45.04 -22.74 7.05
CA THR A 769 44.08 -23.69 7.63
C THR A 769 42.68 -23.44 7.09
N LYS A 770 42.14 -24.43 6.37
CA LYS A 770 40.79 -24.40 5.78
C LYS A 770 39.71 -24.54 6.85
N VAL A 771 38.69 -23.71 6.81
CA VAL A 771 37.45 -23.93 7.58
C VAL A 771 36.26 -23.95 6.62
N GLY A 772 35.51 -25.06 6.63
CA GLY A 772 34.29 -25.24 5.84
C GLY A 772 33.07 -24.76 6.61
N VAL A 773 32.27 -23.88 6.01
CA VAL A 773 31.01 -23.36 6.56
C VAL A 773 29.89 -24.39 6.47
N ASP A 774 29.68 -25.17 7.54
CA ASP A 774 28.51 -26.04 7.71
C ASP A 774 27.36 -25.29 8.43
N GLN A 775 26.11 -25.62 8.08
CA GLN A 775 24.89 -25.11 8.74
C GLN A 775 24.48 -25.92 9.98
N ASP A 776 25.32 -26.84 10.44
CA ASP A 776 25.02 -27.64 11.63
C ASP A 776 25.03 -26.73 12.86
N GLY A 777 23.85 -26.50 13.44
CA GLY A 777 23.66 -25.74 14.66
C GLY A 777 23.31 -24.26 14.48
N VAL A 778 22.32 -23.94 13.63
CA VAL A 778 21.68 -22.61 13.64
C VAL A 778 21.07 -22.37 15.03
N PRO A 779 21.40 -21.29 15.74
CA PRO A 779 20.79 -21.00 17.03
C PRO A 779 19.27 -20.80 16.88
N GLU A 780 18.50 -21.23 17.89
CA GLU A 780 17.05 -21.00 17.93
C GLU A 780 16.74 -19.50 17.76
N GLY A 781 15.75 -19.18 16.91
CA GLY A 781 15.35 -17.79 16.65
C GLY A 781 16.18 -17.00 15.64
N CYS A 782 17.17 -17.61 14.98
CA CYS A 782 18.03 -16.89 14.04
C CYS A 782 17.53 -16.90 12.58
N PHE A 783 16.37 -17.49 12.27
CA PHE A 783 15.80 -17.56 10.93
C PHE A 783 14.63 -16.61 10.74
N SER A 784 14.66 -15.84 9.65
CA SER A 784 13.52 -15.04 9.22
C SER A 784 13.35 -15.12 7.70
N LEU A 785 12.14 -15.40 7.24
CA LEU A 785 11.79 -15.44 5.82
C LEU A 785 10.63 -14.49 5.55
N GLU A 786 10.75 -13.72 4.46
CA GLU A 786 9.70 -12.93 3.85
C GLU A 786 9.53 -13.41 2.40
N MET A 787 8.33 -13.85 2.06
CA MET A 787 8.03 -14.37 0.74
C MET A 787 6.78 -13.72 0.16
N SER A 788 6.82 -13.43 -1.14
CA SER A 788 5.62 -13.15 -1.93
C SER A 788 5.38 -14.31 -2.89
N VAL A 789 4.13 -14.72 -3.03
CA VAL A 789 3.66 -15.78 -3.92
C VAL A 789 2.66 -15.16 -4.87
N GLU A 790 2.77 -15.46 -6.15
CA GLU A 790 1.83 -15.11 -7.19
C GLU A 790 1.61 -16.34 -8.06
N VAL A 791 0.39 -16.87 -8.08
CA VAL A 791 -0.01 -18.05 -8.84
C VAL A 791 -1.17 -17.68 -9.78
N PRO A 792 -1.37 -18.41 -10.88
CA PRO A 792 -2.42 -18.11 -11.87
C PRO A 792 -3.86 -18.31 -11.36
N TYR A 793 -4.05 -19.16 -10.35
CA TYR A 793 -5.36 -19.60 -9.85
C TYR A 793 -5.42 -19.50 -8.34
N LYS A 794 -6.63 -19.58 -7.81
CA LYS A 794 -6.88 -19.44 -6.38
C LYS A 794 -6.00 -20.38 -5.54
N ILE A 795 -5.31 -19.80 -4.56
CA ILE A 795 -4.56 -20.45 -3.51
C ILE A 795 -5.54 -20.99 -2.47
N ASN A 796 -5.82 -22.28 -2.57
CA ASN A 796 -6.66 -23.00 -1.62
C ASN A 796 -6.04 -22.99 -0.23
N ASN A 797 -4.77 -23.37 -0.12
CA ASN A 797 -4.06 -23.41 1.15
C ASN A 797 -2.57 -23.13 0.97
N VAL A 798 -1.96 -22.54 2.00
CA VAL A 798 -0.51 -22.39 2.11
C VAL A 798 -0.13 -22.82 3.50
N PHE A 799 0.78 -23.77 3.61
CA PHE A 799 1.25 -24.22 4.91
C PHE A 799 2.69 -24.71 4.84
N CYS A 800 3.34 -24.70 5.99
CA CYS A 800 4.67 -25.21 6.21
C CYS A 800 4.57 -26.34 7.25
N PHE A 801 5.22 -27.48 7.01
CA PHE A 801 5.10 -28.63 7.91
C PHE A 801 6.02 -28.55 9.13
N ASN A 802 7.13 -27.81 9.03
CA ASN A 802 8.19 -27.81 10.03
C ASN A 802 8.33 -26.48 10.79
N GLN A 803 7.56 -25.45 10.41
CA GLN A 803 7.59 -24.14 11.06
C GLN A 803 6.22 -23.45 11.02
N GLU A 804 5.98 -22.59 11.99
CA GLU A 804 4.83 -21.71 12.00
C GLU A 804 5.06 -20.50 11.07
N ILE A 805 4.05 -20.20 10.25
CA ILE A 805 4.10 -19.13 9.26
C ILE A 805 2.91 -18.18 9.43
N LEU A 806 3.20 -16.89 9.37
CA LEU A 806 2.22 -15.82 9.23
C LEU A 806 1.94 -15.64 7.75
N THR A 807 0.70 -15.89 7.33
CA THR A 807 0.31 -15.82 5.92
C THR A 807 -0.79 -14.77 5.73
N LYS A 808 -0.57 -13.84 4.81
CA LYS A 808 -1.59 -12.93 4.28
C LYS A 808 -1.83 -13.29 2.83
N LYS A 809 -2.95 -13.95 2.52
CA LYS A 809 -3.28 -14.37 1.14
C LYS A 809 -4.49 -13.64 0.56
N THR A 810 -4.47 -13.49 -0.74
CA THR A 810 -5.58 -13.22 -1.65
C THR A 810 -5.82 -14.50 -2.47
N ASP A 811 -6.73 -14.47 -3.45
CA ASP A 811 -6.93 -15.64 -4.32
C ASP A 811 -5.65 -16.02 -5.05
N CYS A 812 -5.01 -15.12 -5.79
CA CYS A 812 -3.85 -15.47 -6.62
C CYS A 812 -2.50 -15.04 -6.04
N LYS A 813 -2.47 -14.34 -4.90
CA LYS A 813 -1.23 -13.85 -4.29
C LYS A 813 -1.18 -14.14 -2.80
N ALA A 814 -0.02 -14.46 -2.25
CA ALA A 814 0.19 -14.55 -0.80
C ALA A 814 1.48 -13.85 -0.37
N VAL A 815 1.48 -13.27 0.82
CA VAL A 815 2.68 -12.79 1.51
C VAL A 815 2.85 -13.64 2.76
N ILE A 816 4.03 -14.23 2.91
CA ILE A 816 4.33 -15.22 3.93
C ILE A 816 5.53 -14.72 4.73
N LYS A 817 5.43 -14.77 6.05
CA LYS A 817 6.51 -14.43 6.97
C LYS A 817 6.64 -15.53 8.01
N THR A 818 7.84 -15.89 8.42
CA THR A 818 8.04 -16.81 9.55
C THR A 818 7.70 -16.13 10.88
N ALA A 819 7.18 -16.90 11.85
CA ALA A 819 6.93 -16.39 13.20
C ALA A 819 8.22 -15.98 13.92
N GLU A 820 8.11 -15.14 14.96
CA GLU A 820 9.26 -14.77 15.79
C GLU A 820 9.84 -16.00 16.50
N GLY A 821 11.17 -16.11 16.59
CA GLY A 821 11.82 -17.27 17.18
C GLY A 821 11.97 -18.50 16.27
N SER A 822 11.66 -18.39 14.97
CA SER A 822 11.82 -19.48 14.01
C SER A 822 13.28 -20.00 13.91
N SER A 823 13.45 -21.32 13.83
CA SER A 823 14.75 -22.00 13.72
C SER A 823 14.92 -22.66 12.35
N PHE A 824 16.12 -22.58 11.77
CA PHE A 824 16.45 -23.24 10.49
C PHE A 824 17.21 -24.53 10.79
N GLY A 825 16.50 -25.66 10.86
CA GLY A 825 17.09 -26.97 11.16
C GLY A 825 17.64 -27.72 9.94
N GLU A 826 18.12 -28.94 10.14
CA GLU A 826 18.69 -29.83 9.09
C GLU A 826 17.70 -30.12 7.94
N LEU A 827 16.40 -30.09 8.23
CA LEU A 827 15.32 -30.29 7.24
C LEU A 827 15.08 -29.06 6.35
N GLY A 828 15.68 -27.91 6.66
CA GLY A 828 15.53 -26.68 5.91
C GLY A 828 14.14 -26.03 6.06
N PHE A 829 13.68 -25.35 5.01
CA PHE A 829 12.35 -24.74 4.95
C PHE A 829 11.57 -25.30 3.77
N GLN A 830 10.34 -25.77 4.01
CA GLN A 830 9.46 -26.29 2.96
C GLN A 830 8.07 -25.69 3.05
N LEU A 831 7.65 -25.02 1.98
CA LEU A 831 6.33 -24.43 1.84
C LEU A 831 5.52 -25.17 0.79
N ILE A 832 4.28 -25.51 1.12
CA ILE A 832 3.34 -26.14 0.19
C ILE A 832 2.21 -25.15 -0.12
N ILE A 833 1.95 -24.99 -1.41
CA ILE A 833 0.94 -24.08 -1.96
C ILE A 833 -0.04 -24.91 -2.79
N ASN A 834 -1.27 -25.06 -2.28
CA ASN A 834 -2.35 -25.75 -2.97
C ASN A 834 -3.12 -24.75 -3.81
N MET A 835 -3.35 -25.04 -5.09
CA MET A 835 -4.14 -24.19 -5.98
C MET A 835 -5.26 -24.97 -6.66
N GLU A 836 -6.32 -24.27 -7.06
CA GLU A 836 -7.57 -24.89 -7.52
C GLU A 836 -7.45 -25.59 -8.88
N ASN A 837 -6.69 -25.03 -9.82
CA ASN A 837 -6.62 -25.53 -11.20
C ASN A 837 -5.17 -25.67 -11.69
N PRO A 838 -4.32 -26.49 -11.05
CA PRO A 838 -2.90 -26.57 -11.37
C PRO A 838 -2.62 -27.05 -12.80
N SER A 839 -3.57 -27.78 -13.40
CA SER A 839 -3.44 -28.46 -14.69
C SER A 839 -3.84 -27.62 -15.91
N VAL A 840 -4.48 -26.47 -15.70
CA VAL A 840 -4.92 -25.64 -16.84
C VAL A 840 -3.69 -25.02 -17.53
N PRO A 841 -3.53 -25.22 -18.85
CA PRO A 841 -2.43 -24.65 -19.61
C PRO A 841 -2.38 -23.13 -19.51
N ARG A 842 -1.19 -22.57 -19.31
CA ARG A 842 -1.04 -21.13 -19.08
C ARG A 842 0.30 -20.61 -19.59
N MET A 843 0.34 -19.29 -19.83
CA MET A 843 1.51 -18.58 -20.33
C MET A 843 1.80 -17.34 -19.50
N TRP A 844 3.05 -17.15 -19.12
CA TRP A 844 3.57 -15.90 -18.57
C TRP A 844 4.44 -15.21 -19.62
N VAL A 845 4.32 -13.89 -19.75
CA VAL A 845 5.12 -13.08 -20.67
C VAL A 845 5.77 -11.94 -19.90
N GLU A 846 7.10 -11.91 -19.89
CA GLU A 846 7.89 -10.85 -19.29
C GLU A 846 8.62 -10.07 -20.39
N LYS A 847 8.53 -8.74 -20.35
CA LYS A 847 9.26 -7.87 -21.28
C LYS A 847 10.60 -7.48 -20.67
N HIS A 848 11.67 -7.56 -21.45
CA HIS A 848 12.97 -7.10 -21.00
C HIS A 848 12.91 -5.59 -20.69
N PRO A 849 13.36 -5.12 -19.50
CA PRO A 849 13.14 -3.73 -19.07
C PRO A 849 13.72 -2.68 -20.02
N GLU A 850 14.83 -3.02 -20.67
CA GLU A 850 15.60 -2.11 -21.53
C GLU A 850 15.68 -2.51 -23.01
N LYS A 851 15.14 -3.68 -23.39
CA LYS A 851 15.26 -4.23 -24.75
C LYS A 851 13.88 -4.60 -25.26
N ASP A 852 13.67 -4.48 -26.56
CA ASP A 852 12.44 -4.89 -27.23
C ASP A 852 12.42 -6.41 -27.45
N SER A 853 12.59 -7.15 -26.36
CA SER A 853 12.61 -8.62 -26.35
C SER A 853 11.69 -9.12 -25.25
N GLU A 854 10.91 -10.15 -25.56
CA GLU A 854 9.95 -10.78 -24.65
C GLU A 854 10.41 -12.21 -24.33
N ALA A 855 10.22 -12.63 -23.08
CA ALA A 855 10.42 -14.01 -22.65
C ALA A 855 9.06 -14.60 -22.26
N CYS A 856 8.75 -15.79 -22.78
CA CYS A 856 7.49 -16.49 -22.49
C CYS A 856 7.78 -17.80 -21.73
N MET A 857 7.04 -18.04 -20.64
CA MET A 857 7.02 -19.32 -19.93
C MET A 857 5.68 -19.99 -20.18
N LEU A 858 5.70 -21.18 -20.79
CA LEU A 858 4.51 -22.00 -21.06
C LEU A 858 4.45 -23.15 -20.05
N VAL A 859 3.32 -23.30 -19.38
CA VAL A 859 3.11 -24.36 -18.38
C VAL A 859 1.99 -25.28 -18.86
N PHE A 860 2.31 -26.56 -19.02
CA PHE A 860 1.38 -27.64 -19.36
C PHE A 860 1.49 -28.73 -18.29
N GLN A 861 0.50 -28.81 -17.42
CA GLN A 861 0.48 -29.80 -16.35
C GLN A 861 -0.63 -30.83 -16.65
N PRO A 862 -0.30 -32.10 -16.93
CA PRO A 862 -1.30 -33.10 -17.28
C PRO A 862 -2.15 -33.50 -16.06
N GLU A 863 -3.46 -33.66 -16.27
CA GLU A 863 -4.34 -34.37 -15.33
C GLU A 863 -4.23 -35.86 -15.59
N PHE A 864 -3.84 -36.62 -14.58
CA PHE A 864 -3.98 -38.06 -14.60
C PHE A 864 -5.30 -38.40 -13.91
N SER A 865 -6.13 -39.22 -14.55
CA SER A 865 -7.37 -39.70 -13.92
C SER A 865 -6.98 -40.60 -12.75
N ASP A 866 -7.14 -40.11 -11.52
CA ASP A 866 -6.94 -40.93 -10.33
C ASP A 866 -8.00 -42.03 -10.31
N SER A 867 -7.58 -43.25 -10.60
CA SER A 867 -8.31 -44.46 -10.23
C SER A 867 -7.87 -44.86 -8.83
N SER A 868 -8.44 -44.24 -7.80
CA SER A 868 -8.33 -44.75 -6.44
C SER A 868 -9.72 -44.91 -5.85
N GLU A 869 -10.15 -46.17 -5.80
CA GLU A 869 -11.21 -46.65 -4.92
C GLU A 869 -10.85 -46.33 -3.46
N ASP A 870 -11.85 -46.20 -2.58
CA ASP A 870 -11.71 -46.15 -1.13
C ASP A 870 -10.69 -47.23 -0.67
N GLY A 871 -9.51 -46.80 -0.25
CA GLY A 871 -8.41 -47.69 0.10
C GLY A 871 -8.03 -47.55 1.57
N ASP A 872 -7.95 -48.68 2.26
CA ASP A 872 -7.43 -48.75 3.63
C ASP A 872 -5.95 -48.35 3.65
N VAL A 873 -5.58 -47.40 4.52
CA VAL A 873 -4.20 -46.93 4.66
C VAL A 873 -3.55 -47.63 5.85
N THR A 874 -2.46 -48.36 5.60
CA THR A 874 -1.62 -48.94 6.67
C THR A 874 -0.30 -48.17 6.78
N ILE A 875 -0.10 -47.49 7.90
CA ILE A 875 1.09 -46.70 8.21
C ILE A 875 2.09 -47.58 8.98
N PHE A 876 3.27 -47.81 8.40
CA PHE A 876 4.34 -48.55 9.06
C PHE A 876 5.33 -47.57 9.72
N LEU A 877 5.50 -47.65 11.04
CA LEU A 877 6.41 -46.81 11.81
C LEU A 877 7.62 -47.61 12.32
N ASP A 878 8.81 -47.26 11.84
CA ASP A 878 10.07 -47.85 12.30
C ASP A 878 10.47 -47.28 13.67
N CYS A 879 10.55 -48.15 14.65
CA CYS A 879 10.93 -47.90 16.03
C CYS A 879 12.38 -48.32 16.32
N SER A 880 13.19 -48.57 15.29
CA SER A 880 14.60 -48.92 15.43
C SER A 880 15.39 -47.83 16.16
N ASN A 881 16.47 -48.22 16.85
CA ASN A 881 17.31 -47.27 17.60
C ASN A 881 17.89 -46.15 16.72
N SER A 882 18.00 -46.33 15.40
CA SER A 882 18.39 -45.29 14.45
C SER A 882 17.36 -44.18 14.29
N MET A 883 16.08 -44.47 14.56
CA MET A 883 14.98 -43.51 14.46
C MET A 883 14.77 -42.70 15.73
N LYS A 884 15.48 -43.02 16.83
CA LYS A 884 15.30 -42.39 18.15
C LYS A 884 15.35 -40.85 18.16
N PRO A 885 16.22 -40.16 17.38
CA PRO A 885 16.25 -38.69 17.34
C PRO A 885 15.04 -38.06 16.63
N CYS A 886 14.40 -38.79 15.72
CA CYS A 886 13.33 -38.28 14.86
C CYS A 886 11.97 -38.95 15.10
N PHE A 887 11.88 -39.88 16.06
CA PHE A 887 10.71 -40.71 16.28
C PHE A 887 9.48 -39.90 16.72
N GLN A 888 9.65 -38.87 17.54
CA GLN A 888 8.56 -37.95 17.91
C GLN A 888 7.95 -37.26 16.68
N ASN A 889 8.79 -36.87 15.71
CA ASN A 889 8.32 -36.26 14.47
C ASN A 889 7.60 -37.28 13.58
N ALA A 890 8.10 -38.51 13.52
CA ALA A 890 7.43 -39.60 12.80
C ALA A 890 6.04 -39.92 13.40
N GLN A 891 5.90 -39.87 14.72
CA GLN A 891 4.60 -40.02 15.41
C GLN A 891 3.63 -38.89 15.07
N LEU A 892 4.11 -37.64 15.08
CA LEU A 892 3.32 -36.46 14.70
C LEU A 892 2.84 -36.53 13.24
N LEU A 893 3.70 -36.99 12.33
CA LEU A 893 3.37 -37.15 10.92
C LEU A 893 2.31 -38.24 10.72
N ALA A 894 2.47 -39.39 11.38
CA ALA A 894 1.54 -40.50 11.30
C ALA A 894 0.16 -40.14 11.88
N LEU A 895 0.12 -39.43 13.00
CA LEU A 895 -1.13 -38.94 13.60
C LEU A 895 -1.87 -38.00 12.64
N ARG A 896 -1.14 -37.07 11.99
CA ARG A 896 -1.75 -36.12 11.04
C ARG A 896 -2.23 -36.78 9.76
N MET A 897 -1.47 -37.76 9.24
CA MET A 897 -1.91 -38.58 8.10
C MET A 897 -3.21 -39.33 8.43
N ALA A 898 -3.28 -39.99 9.60
CA ALA A 898 -4.48 -40.67 10.04
C ALA A 898 -5.70 -39.73 10.20
N THR A 899 -5.50 -38.46 10.55
CA THR A 899 -6.61 -37.48 10.64
C THR A 899 -7.06 -36.89 9.30
N GLN A 900 -6.28 -37.02 8.22
CA GLN A 900 -6.65 -36.50 6.90
C GLN A 900 -7.46 -37.49 6.06
N PHE A 901 -7.32 -38.79 6.29
CA PHE A 901 -8.14 -39.82 5.65
C PHE A 901 -9.41 -40.07 6.49
N SER A 902 -10.42 -39.22 6.31
CA SER A 902 -11.64 -39.23 7.13
C SER A 902 -12.65 -40.34 6.80
N ASP A 903 -12.52 -41.01 5.65
CA ASP A 903 -13.53 -41.92 5.13
C ASP A 903 -13.13 -43.42 5.06
N GLY A 904 -11.94 -43.83 5.53
CA GLY A 904 -11.45 -45.23 5.52
C GLY A 904 -10.78 -45.70 6.82
N GLU A 905 -10.61 -47.03 7.01
CA GLU A 905 -9.91 -47.58 8.19
C GLU A 905 -8.40 -47.29 8.13
N SER A 906 -7.89 -46.50 9.08
CA SER A 906 -6.46 -46.21 9.21
C SER A 906 -5.80 -47.16 10.23
N ASN A 907 -4.86 -47.98 9.76
CA ASN A 907 -4.10 -48.91 10.60
C ASN A 907 -2.66 -48.40 10.81
N VAL A 908 -2.13 -48.49 12.03
CA VAL A 908 -0.74 -48.14 12.35
C VAL A 908 0.00 -49.38 12.84
N VAL A 909 1.08 -49.75 12.15
CA VAL A 909 1.92 -50.91 12.47
C VAL A 909 3.30 -50.42 12.90
N LEU A 910 3.65 -50.68 14.16
CA LEU A 910 5.00 -50.42 14.67
C LEU A 910 5.91 -51.62 14.35
N PHE A 911 7.12 -51.36 13.85
CA PHE A 911 8.12 -52.39 13.59
C PHE A 911 9.51 -51.88 13.98
N GLY A 912 10.44 -52.75 14.38
CA GLY A 912 11.79 -52.33 14.82
C GLY A 912 12.30 -53.12 16.03
N SER A 913 13.55 -52.89 16.41
CA SER A 913 14.21 -53.63 17.50
C SER A 913 13.63 -53.27 18.87
N SER A 914 12.95 -54.24 19.47
CA SER A 914 12.26 -54.13 20.76
C SER A 914 13.10 -53.51 21.89
N LYS A 915 12.63 -52.41 22.49
CA LYS A 915 12.22 -52.33 23.90
C LYS A 915 11.89 -50.88 24.34
N SER A 916 10.78 -50.78 25.10
CA SER A 916 10.27 -49.69 25.95
C SER A 916 9.81 -48.40 25.27
N PHE A 917 8.48 -48.26 25.17
CA PHE A 917 7.78 -46.98 25.38
C PHE A 917 7.92 -46.55 26.85
#